data_AF-A0A936LP57-F1
#
_entry.id   AF-A0A936LP57-F1
#
_cell.length_a   1.000
_cell.length_b   1.000
_cell.length_c   1.000
_cell.angle_alpha   90.00
_cell.angle_beta   90.00
_cell.angle_gamma   90.00
#
_symmetry.space_group_name_H-M   'P 1'
#
loop_
_entity.id
_entity.type
_entity.pdbx_description
1 polymer ?
#
loop_
_entity_poly.entity_id
_entity_poly.type
_entity_poly.pdbx_seq_one_letter_code
_entity_poly.pdbx_strand_id
1 'polypeptide(L)'
;MLARAELRMEEELKLAFEQFRNGSELFLNRTRQINEFRPIAREILAQLVAKGSVTNEDLTGLIHLFRPKPVGELANKYLAHLVADKSKAKELSEQLQATGLGGYTAPGRLKIHDLTTEQLRDVHALLSDAFNVTTAAEASQVCATYDRKKVPYVTPGIYSPWLHYIQPELFPILNDATKAFFKAQGLPVEYPALITRVRELSQAMGVKDLGLLDAFAWGQQDDQASDPKGGKWRSANWIKKISRADWELFFDACNEVIEHFGMDASSPLLAMNIHPVATQGVLMNLSNRACFAMHIDDDVNVMLMLPKGSTKRLLVKDEILSTFMFSGPANAEGTRVTPATLRDKQNALLPVVIEAAEELLGRSQSSPYRKHHIPDLYRMTTEPDFREKALDYLLEGKGEWPGATASREIKYWVFQANPKSYDSVGALRDNAVDRWTVNAHKKAIHAGDKVILWNTGSASGCYALATVTTEVLPMPPEGTKYSLEGSFSGVQDRVGLVIDHNLWDRPILWESIKDEGLDLKAGSQGTNFAATKQQYNTLLHLTTGGTFHKHKPKTMDLNTILYGPPGTGKTYATVDHAMAIIENRSVAQYAKEERTELRGRFESMVKAGRIQFTTFHQSFSYEDFIEGIKPETDDETNLVSYAVRPGVFKRIAVEAAYDFVAPVADKTKVDVAFDELFERYTNQVEEALTAKEQVIIPTRSGKKLEVIDISDHGNLLLKHVNSSTTRTYVISLNRSRALNAAFPDLDALENIDRDFRTVIGGSNGTAYWAVLNQIRSLPKEKKKEQTPTTVALLFEDKLPIVERIDWANRALRSIKAKPYVLVIDEINRGNIAAIFGELITLIEPDKRALGAEAASASLPYSKKPFSVPPNLHILGTMNTADRSVEALDTALRRRFSFVEMPSKPELIEQPEGLLVDLRRLLTTMNARIEQLLDKDHHIGHSYFMGIAEAEDPEAELKRVFKNKVLPLLEEYFYGDAVKVGMVLGKAFVPQPEKKKGTPFAEGYRSEEVETKPIYRINDPETLSLADFASIYA
;
A
#
# COMPACT_ATOMS: atom_id res chain seq x y z
N MET A 1 23.52 -19.39 11.68
CA MET A 1 22.09 -19.03 11.51
C MET A 1 21.74 -18.74 10.06
N LEU A 2 22.38 -17.78 9.38
CA LEU A 2 22.17 -17.53 7.93
C LEU A 2 22.37 -18.80 7.07
N ALA A 3 23.46 -19.53 7.29
CA ALA A 3 23.70 -20.81 6.60
C ALA A 3 22.64 -21.90 6.89
N ARG A 4 21.98 -21.87 8.07
CA ARG A 4 20.87 -22.80 8.39
C ARG A 4 19.54 -22.35 7.78
N ALA A 5 19.33 -21.05 7.59
CA ALA A 5 18.16 -20.50 6.90
C ALA A 5 18.25 -20.71 5.38
N GLU A 6 19.46 -20.63 4.81
CA GLU A 6 19.71 -20.96 3.40
C GLU A 6 19.48 -22.45 3.12
N LEU A 7 19.97 -23.35 3.99
CA LEU A 7 19.72 -24.79 3.87
C LEU A 7 18.22 -25.13 3.92
N ARG A 8 17.46 -24.47 4.81
CA ARG A 8 16.01 -24.69 4.96
C ARG A 8 15.22 -24.16 3.76
N MET A 9 15.60 -23.01 3.20
CA MET A 9 15.02 -22.48 1.97
C MET A 9 15.26 -23.41 0.79
N GLU A 10 16.46 -23.99 0.68
CA GLU A 10 16.81 -24.98 -0.35
C GLU A 10 15.98 -26.26 -0.21
N GLU A 11 15.76 -26.76 1.00
CA GLU A 11 14.92 -27.95 1.25
C GLU A 11 13.44 -27.72 0.93
N GLU A 12 12.89 -26.53 1.24
CA GLU A 12 11.51 -26.17 0.90
C GLU A 12 11.30 -25.98 -0.59
N LEU A 13 12.25 -25.36 -1.29
CA LEU A 13 12.25 -25.26 -2.76
C LEU A 13 12.34 -26.64 -3.42
N LYS A 14 13.17 -27.55 -2.90
CA LYS A 14 13.25 -28.94 -3.35
C LYS A 14 11.90 -29.65 -3.24
N LEU A 15 11.25 -29.56 -2.08
CA LEU A 15 9.96 -30.20 -1.85
C LEU A 15 8.85 -29.62 -2.75
N ALA A 16 8.81 -28.30 -2.92
CA ALA A 16 7.87 -27.64 -3.82
C ALA A 16 8.09 -28.05 -5.29
N PHE A 17 9.35 -28.18 -5.71
CA PHE A 17 9.71 -28.65 -7.04
C PHE A 17 9.35 -30.13 -7.26
N GLU A 18 9.54 -31.00 -6.25
CA GLU A 18 9.12 -32.40 -6.30
C GLU A 18 7.59 -32.54 -6.40
N GLN A 19 6.82 -31.69 -5.72
CA GLN A 19 5.37 -31.64 -5.86
C GLN A 19 4.94 -31.18 -7.26
N PHE A 20 5.60 -30.15 -7.82
CA PHE A 20 5.39 -29.71 -9.20
C PHE A 20 5.69 -30.83 -10.21
N ARG A 21 6.77 -31.58 -10.00
CA ARG A 21 7.17 -32.72 -10.83
C ARG A 21 6.13 -33.86 -10.82
N ASN A 22 5.47 -34.10 -9.69
CA ASN A 22 4.57 -35.24 -9.51
C ASN A 22 3.10 -34.99 -9.88
N GLY A 23 2.71 -33.75 -10.23
CA GLY A 23 1.28 -33.42 -10.42
C GLY A 23 0.94 -32.31 -11.41
N SER A 24 1.88 -31.76 -12.17
CA SER A 24 1.62 -30.62 -13.06
C SER A 24 1.60 -30.99 -14.55
N GLU A 25 0.50 -30.68 -15.24
CA GLU A 25 0.41 -30.71 -16.71
C GLU A 25 1.45 -29.77 -17.35
N LEU A 26 1.80 -28.67 -16.67
CA LEU A 26 2.83 -27.73 -17.08
C LEU A 26 4.23 -28.38 -17.08
N PHE A 27 4.53 -29.25 -16.11
CA PHE A 27 5.78 -30.01 -16.05
C PHE A 27 5.90 -30.99 -17.22
N LEU A 28 4.81 -31.69 -17.55
CA LEU A 28 4.76 -32.62 -18.69
C LEU A 28 4.92 -31.88 -20.03
N ASN A 29 4.18 -30.78 -20.21
CA ASN A 29 4.28 -29.95 -21.42
C ASN A 29 5.67 -29.33 -21.59
N ARG A 30 6.30 -28.87 -20.50
CA ARG A 30 7.67 -28.33 -20.56
C ARG A 30 8.70 -29.41 -20.85
N THR A 31 8.56 -30.59 -20.25
CA THR A 31 9.44 -31.74 -20.52
C THR A 31 9.36 -32.17 -21.99
N ARG A 32 8.16 -32.13 -22.57
CA ARG A 32 7.96 -32.40 -24.00
C ARG A 32 8.67 -31.36 -24.89
N GLN A 33 8.57 -30.08 -24.57
CA GLN A 33 9.29 -29.00 -25.28
C GLN A 33 10.81 -29.12 -25.17
N ILE A 34 11.33 -29.50 -24.01
CA ILE A 34 12.75 -29.76 -23.79
C ILE A 34 13.26 -30.94 -24.64
N ASN A 35 12.46 -31.98 -24.80
CA ASN A 35 12.89 -33.18 -25.52
C ASN A 35 12.68 -33.09 -27.04
N GLU A 36 11.59 -32.46 -27.49
CA GLU A 36 11.20 -32.45 -28.91
C GLU A 36 11.60 -31.15 -29.63
N PHE A 37 11.42 -29.97 -29.02
CA PHE A 37 11.66 -28.68 -29.69
C PHE A 37 13.10 -28.16 -29.54
N ARG A 38 13.68 -28.26 -28.33
CA ARG A 38 15.03 -27.75 -28.02
C ARG A 38 16.12 -28.30 -28.95
N PRO A 39 16.20 -29.60 -29.29
CA PRO A 39 17.23 -30.10 -30.19
C PRO A 39 17.19 -29.42 -31.57
N ILE A 40 15.99 -29.19 -32.09
CA ILE A 40 15.76 -28.53 -33.37
C ILE A 40 16.16 -27.05 -33.29
N ALA A 41 15.77 -26.36 -32.21
CA ALA A 41 16.16 -24.96 -31.98
C ALA A 41 17.68 -24.78 -31.84
N ARG A 42 18.36 -25.71 -31.15
CA ARG A 42 19.82 -25.74 -31.03
C ARG A 42 20.50 -25.91 -32.39
N GLU A 43 19.98 -26.80 -33.23
CA GLU A 43 20.51 -27.03 -34.58
C GLU A 43 20.36 -25.77 -35.45
N ILE A 44 19.21 -25.09 -35.40
CA ILE A 44 19.00 -23.81 -36.11
C ILE A 44 20.02 -22.75 -35.67
N LEU A 45 20.27 -22.63 -34.37
CA LEU A 45 21.27 -21.69 -33.83
C LEU A 45 22.69 -22.08 -34.25
N ALA A 46 23.02 -23.37 -34.31
CA ALA A 46 24.31 -23.85 -34.78
C ALA A 46 24.54 -23.51 -36.26
N GLN A 47 23.52 -23.69 -37.10
CA GLN A 47 23.56 -23.31 -38.52
C GLN A 47 23.71 -21.79 -38.70
N LEU A 48 23.04 -20.99 -37.88
CA LEU A 48 23.18 -19.53 -37.89
C LEU A 48 24.59 -19.08 -37.48
N VAL A 49 25.17 -19.70 -36.45
CA VAL A 49 26.55 -19.40 -36.03
C VAL A 49 27.55 -19.79 -37.13
N ALA A 50 27.35 -20.96 -37.76
CA ALA A 50 28.18 -21.45 -38.86
C ALA A 50 28.13 -20.57 -40.12
N LYS A 51 27.05 -19.80 -40.33
CA LYS A 51 26.92 -18.78 -41.39
C LYS A 51 27.99 -17.67 -41.28
N GLY A 52 28.62 -17.50 -40.12
CA GLY A 52 29.72 -16.56 -39.88
C GLY A 52 29.32 -15.09 -39.78
N SER A 53 28.07 -14.75 -40.11
CA SER A 53 27.50 -13.41 -39.92
C SER A 53 25.99 -13.50 -39.73
N VAL A 54 25.44 -12.53 -39.01
CA VAL A 54 24.01 -12.46 -38.67
C VAL A 54 23.45 -11.15 -39.19
N THR A 55 22.23 -11.19 -39.74
CA THR A 55 21.51 -10.01 -40.22
C THR A 55 20.33 -9.67 -39.30
N ASN A 56 19.79 -8.45 -39.43
CA ASN A 56 18.55 -8.05 -38.75
C ASN A 56 17.37 -8.99 -39.08
N GLU A 57 17.33 -9.53 -40.31
CA GLU A 57 16.32 -10.48 -40.76
C GLU A 57 16.51 -11.87 -40.13
N ASP A 58 17.75 -12.32 -39.96
CA ASP A 58 18.07 -13.56 -39.23
C ASP A 58 17.58 -13.47 -37.78
N LEU A 59 17.90 -12.40 -37.06
CA LEU A 59 17.47 -12.22 -35.66
C LEU A 59 15.95 -12.09 -35.53
N THR A 60 15.30 -11.42 -36.49
CA THR A 60 13.84 -11.38 -36.58
C THR A 60 13.25 -12.77 -36.81
N GLY A 61 13.89 -13.57 -37.67
CA GLY A 61 13.52 -14.95 -37.93
C GLY A 61 13.58 -15.83 -36.68
N LEU A 62 14.62 -15.69 -35.84
CA LEU A 62 14.72 -16.39 -34.56
C LEU A 62 13.56 -16.04 -33.62
N ILE A 63 13.18 -14.76 -33.53
CA ILE A 63 12.02 -14.34 -32.72
C ILE A 63 10.74 -15.02 -33.21
N HIS A 64 10.52 -15.08 -34.52
CA HIS A 64 9.31 -15.69 -35.08
C HIS A 64 9.28 -17.21 -34.94
N LEU A 65 10.43 -17.88 -35.17
CA LEU A 65 10.53 -19.34 -35.06
C LEU A 65 10.45 -19.84 -33.63
N PHE A 66 10.97 -19.10 -32.66
CA PHE A 66 11.00 -19.54 -31.26
C PHE A 66 9.85 -18.99 -30.40
N ARG A 67 8.78 -18.51 -31.03
CA ARG A 67 7.52 -18.14 -30.34
C ARG A 67 6.64 -19.35 -30.06
N PRO A 68 5.65 -19.22 -29.16
CA PRO A 68 4.58 -20.20 -29.01
C PRO A 68 3.76 -20.32 -30.30
N LYS A 69 3.72 -21.51 -30.92
CA LYS A 69 2.99 -21.87 -32.17
C LYS A 69 3.54 -21.26 -33.49
N PRO A 70 4.76 -21.60 -33.94
CA PRO A 70 5.19 -21.32 -35.30
C PRO A 70 4.56 -22.34 -36.26
N VAL A 71 3.64 -21.93 -37.15
CA VAL A 71 3.01 -22.87 -38.10
C VAL A 71 2.95 -22.29 -39.51
N GLY A 72 3.24 -23.13 -40.51
CA GLY A 72 2.96 -22.88 -41.93
C GLY A 72 4.08 -22.18 -42.71
N GLU A 73 3.69 -21.45 -43.76
CA GLU A 73 4.60 -20.82 -44.74
C GLU A 73 5.62 -19.85 -44.12
N LEU A 74 5.28 -19.25 -42.97
CA LEU A 74 6.13 -18.29 -42.29
C LEU A 74 7.38 -18.94 -41.66
N ALA A 75 7.25 -20.16 -41.12
CA ALA A 75 8.39 -20.90 -40.58
C ALA A 75 9.35 -21.34 -41.71
N ASN A 76 8.80 -21.80 -42.83
CA ASN A 76 9.57 -22.13 -44.05
C ASN A 76 10.36 -20.93 -44.55
N LYS A 77 9.73 -19.74 -44.58
CA LYS A 77 10.36 -18.50 -45.02
C LYS A 77 11.60 -18.14 -44.18
N TYR A 78 11.49 -18.19 -42.85
CA TYR A 78 12.60 -17.81 -41.98
C TYR A 78 13.70 -18.88 -41.90
N LEU A 79 13.35 -20.17 -41.95
CA LEU A 79 14.34 -21.24 -42.01
C LEU A 79 15.21 -21.16 -43.28
N ALA A 80 14.61 -20.80 -44.42
CA ALA A 80 15.34 -20.59 -45.66
C ALA A 80 16.37 -19.44 -45.59
N HIS A 81 16.22 -18.52 -44.64
CA HIS A 81 17.14 -17.40 -44.42
C HIS A 81 18.23 -17.73 -43.39
N LEU A 82 17.87 -18.54 -42.38
CA LEU A 82 18.74 -18.92 -41.26
C LEU A 82 19.68 -20.09 -41.56
N VAL A 83 19.25 -21.02 -42.41
CA VAL A 83 19.99 -22.25 -42.75
C VAL A 83 20.37 -22.19 -44.23
N ALA A 84 21.68 -22.13 -44.51
CA ALA A 84 22.18 -22.00 -45.87
C ALA A 84 21.91 -23.24 -46.74
N ASP A 85 21.92 -24.45 -46.14
CA ASP A 85 21.58 -25.70 -46.82
C ASP A 85 20.06 -25.86 -46.93
N LYS A 86 19.54 -25.79 -48.17
CA LYS A 86 18.10 -25.92 -48.47
C LYS A 86 17.53 -27.29 -48.11
N SER A 87 18.33 -28.35 -48.19
CA SER A 87 17.90 -29.71 -47.79
C SER A 87 17.74 -29.78 -46.27
N LYS A 88 18.72 -29.22 -45.53
CA LYS A 88 18.67 -29.17 -44.06
C LYS A 88 17.58 -28.25 -43.54
N ALA A 89 17.34 -27.11 -44.20
CA ALA A 89 16.26 -26.19 -43.88
C ALA A 89 14.87 -26.86 -44.01
N LYS A 90 14.69 -27.69 -45.04
CA LYS A 90 13.46 -28.46 -45.25
C LYS A 90 13.28 -29.55 -44.19
N GLU A 91 14.34 -30.29 -43.86
CA GLU A 91 14.34 -31.30 -42.79
C GLU A 91 13.95 -30.68 -41.44
N LEU A 92 14.55 -29.55 -41.06
CA LEU A 92 14.25 -28.84 -39.81
C LEU A 92 12.81 -28.31 -39.78
N SER A 93 12.27 -27.89 -40.92
CA SER A 93 10.88 -27.44 -41.01
C SER A 93 9.90 -28.60 -40.79
N GLU A 94 10.14 -29.75 -41.43
CA GLU A 94 9.32 -30.95 -41.26
C GLU A 94 9.37 -31.44 -39.80
N GLN A 95 10.54 -31.40 -39.17
CA GLN A 95 10.72 -31.70 -37.75
C GLN A 95 9.94 -30.72 -36.86
N LEU A 96 10.03 -29.41 -37.09
CA LEU A 96 9.26 -28.41 -36.32
C LEU A 96 7.75 -28.64 -36.43
N GLN A 97 7.25 -28.88 -37.65
CA GLN A 97 5.84 -29.16 -37.91
C GLN A 97 5.36 -30.44 -37.21
N ALA A 98 6.19 -31.49 -37.19
CA ALA A 98 5.88 -32.76 -36.54
C ALA A 98 5.76 -32.63 -35.01
N THR A 99 6.53 -31.74 -34.36
CA THR A 99 6.42 -31.55 -32.91
C THR A 99 5.11 -30.87 -32.50
N GLY A 100 4.61 -29.91 -33.29
CA GLY A 100 3.45 -29.09 -32.93
C GLY A 100 3.67 -28.17 -31.71
N LEU A 101 4.92 -28.01 -31.27
CA LEU A 101 5.30 -27.23 -30.08
C LEU A 101 5.91 -25.87 -30.49
N GLY A 102 5.83 -24.89 -29.59
CA GLY A 102 6.48 -23.59 -29.78
C GLY A 102 7.55 -23.30 -28.74
N GLY A 103 8.38 -22.29 -29.01
CA GLY A 103 9.51 -21.92 -28.16
C GLY A 103 9.21 -20.91 -27.05
N TYR A 104 10.26 -20.52 -26.32
CA TYR A 104 10.27 -19.68 -25.12
C TYR A 104 10.40 -18.16 -25.36
N THR A 105 10.44 -17.67 -26.61
CA THR A 105 10.62 -16.24 -26.88
C THR A 105 9.33 -15.46 -26.66
N ALA A 106 9.37 -14.44 -25.77
CA ALA A 106 8.22 -13.66 -25.34
C ALA A 106 7.56 -12.86 -26.50
N PRO A 107 6.23 -12.61 -26.46
CA PRO A 107 5.48 -12.00 -27.55
C PRO A 107 5.75 -10.49 -27.78
N GLY A 108 6.51 -9.82 -26.91
CA GLY A 108 6.58 -8.35 -26.81
C GLY A 108 7.27 -7.58 -27.94
N ARG A 109 8.15 -8.19 -28.74
CA ARG A 109 8.77 -7.53 -29.92
C ARG A 109 8.69 -8.43 -31.16
N LEU A 110 8.23 -7.88 -32.27
CA LEU A 110 7.96 -8.60 -33.53
C LEU A 110 9.10 -8.51 -34.55
N LYS A 111 10.01 -7.53 -34.44
CA LYS A 111 11.05 -7.30 -35.46
C LYS A 111 12.30 -6.63 -34.87
N ILE A 112 13.48 -7.07 -35.30
CA ILE A 112 14.76 -6.41 -35.06
C ILE A 112 15.15 -5.67 -36.34
N HIS A 113 15.52 -4.41 -36.21
CA HIS A 113 15.91 -3.51 -37.31
C HIS A 113 16.97 -2.52 -36.83
N ASP A 114 17.65 -1.88 -37.78
CA ASP A 114 18.59 -0.78 -37.56
C ASP A 114 19.80 -1.10 -36.65
N LEU A 115 20.18 -2.38 -36.51
CA LEU A 115 21.47 -2.73 -35.90
C LEU A 115 22.62 -2.48 -36.87
N THR A 116 23.68 -1.85 -36.34
CA THR A 116 24.93 -1.64 -37.09
C THR A 116 25.67 -2.95 -37.33
N THR A 117 26.58 -2.97 -38.31
CA THR A 117 27.43 -4.14 -38.59
C THR A 117 28.23 -4.59 -37.37
N GLU A 118 28.66 -3.64 -36.52
CA GLU A 118 29.36 -3.93 -35.27
C GLU A 118 28.44 -4.62 -34.25
N GLN A 119 27.23 -4.09 -34.06
CA GLN A 119 26.23 -4.67 -33.16
C GLN A 119 25.77 -6.06 -33.61
N LEU A 120 25.62 -6.30 -34.91
CA LEU A 120 25.33 -7.62 -35.46
C LEU A 120 26.48 -8.60 -35.22
N ARG A 121 27.73 -8.13 -35.32
CA ARG A 121 28.93 -8.92 -35.00
C ARG A 121 28.98 -9.26 -33.51
N ASP A 122 28.57 -8.34 -32.63
CA ASP A 122 28.47 -8.60 -31.19
C ASP A 122 27.42 -9.65 -30.83
N VAL A 123 26.27 -9.65 -31.51
CA VAL A 123 25.23 -10.69 -31.32
C VAL A 123 25.73 -12.05 -31.82
N HIS A 124 26.40 -12.09 -32.97
CA HIS A 124 27.01 -13.33 -33.48
C HIS A 124 28.09 -13.87 -32.53
N ALA A 125 28.93 -12.99 -31.98
CA ALA A 125 29.93 -13.35 -30.97
C ALA A 125 29.29 -13.93 -29.71
N LEU A 126 28.24 -13.29 -29.17
CA LEU A 126 27.49 -13.81 -28.02
C LEU A 126 26.97 -15.24 -28.25
N LEU A 127 26.34 -15.48 -29.41
CA LEU A 127 25.82 -16.81 -29.76
C LEU A 127 26.95 -17.83 -29.94
N SER A 128 28.07 -17.43 -30.55
CA SER A 128 29.24 -18.29 -30.76
C SER A 128 29.91 -18.66 -29.45
N ASP A 129 30.14 -17.69 -28.57
CA ASP A 129 30.75 -17.89 -27.26
C ASP A 129 29.91 -18.82 -26.38
N ALA A 130 28.57 -18.71 -26.46
CA ALA A 130 27.66 -19.58 -25.72
C ALA A 130 27.75 -21.07 -26.10
N PHE A 131 28.24 -21.43 -27.29
CA PHE A 131 28.53 -22.83 -27.63
C PHE A 131 29.82 -23.34 -26.98
N ASN A 132 30.73 -22.45 -26.60
CA ASN A 132 32.09 -22.76 -26.15
C ASN A 132 32.28 -22.63 -24.64
N VAL A 133 31.40 -21.93 -23.92
CA VAL A 133 31.49 -21.85 -22.45
C VAL A 133 31.25 -23.22 -21.82
N THR A 134 31.95 -23.49 -20.72
CA THR A 134 31.89 -24.77 -20.00
C THR A 134 31.48 -24.61 -18.54
N THR A 135 31.61 -23.40 -17.98
CA THR A 135 31.26 -23.09 -16.59
C THR A 135 30.23 -21.97 -16.47
N ALA A 136 29.49 -21.93 -15.36
CA ALA A 136 28.54 -20.85 -15.08
C ALA A 136 29.24 -19.48 -14.93
N ALA A 137 30.49 -19.46 -14.47
CA ALA A 137 31.30 -18.24 -14.37
C ALA A 137 31.65 -17.68 -15.76
N GLU A 138 32.09 -18.54 -16.68
CA GLU A 138 32.35 -18.16 -18.08
C GLU A 138 31.06 -17.66 -18.76
N ALA A 139 29.95 -18.38 -18.58
CA ALA A 139 28.65 -18.00 -19.11
C ALA A 139 28.18 -16.63 -18.58
N SER A 140 28.36 -16.37 -17.29
CA SER A 140 28.08 -15.08 -16.65
C SER A 140 28.95 -13.95 -17.24
N GLN A 141 30.25 -14.21 -17.43
CA GLN A 141 31.19 -13.23 -17.98
C GLN A 141 30.89 -12.87 -19.44
N VAL A 142 30.53 -13.87 -20.28
CA VAL A 142 30.13 -13.65 -21.68
C VAL A 142 28.91 -12.74 -21.75
N CYS A 143 27.88 -13.01 -20.93
CA CYS A 143 26.68 -12.17 -20.88
C CYS A 143 26.96 -10.76 -20.33
N ALA A 144 27.77 -10.65 -19.28
CA ALA A 144 28.16 -9.36 -18.71
C ALA A 144 28.95 -8.49 -19.72
N THR A 145 29.82 -9.11 -20.52
CA THR A 145 30.59 -8.43 -21.56
C THR A 145 29.67 -7.93 -22.67
N TYR A 146 28.69 -8.74 -23.08
CA TYR A 146 27.69 -8.35 -24.07
C TYR A 146 26.77 -7.22 -23.56
N ASP A 147 26.24 -7.33 -22.34
CA ASP A 147 25.29 -6.36 -21.76
C ASP A 147 25.91 -4.95 -21.65
N ARG A 148 27.23 -4.84 -21.41
CA ARG A 148 27.95 -3.55 -21.39
C ARG A 148 27.95 -2.82 -22.73
N LYS A 149 27.81 -3.54 -23.84
CA LYS A 149 27.77 -2.96 -25.20
C LYS A 149 26.43 -2.29 -25.52
N LYS A 150 25.40 -2.52 -24.69
CA LYS A 150 24.06 -1.91 -24.80
C LYS A 150 23.46 -2.03 -26.21
N VAL A 151 23.57 -3.22 -26.81
CA VAL A 151 23.01 -3.49 -28.15
C VAL A 151 21.48 -3.26 -28.13
N PRO A 152 20.94 -2.35 -28.95
CA PRO A 152 19.51 -2.09 -29.00
C PRO A 152 18.73 -3.36 -29.39
N TYR A 153 17.48 -3.47 -28.93
CA TYR A 153 16.54 -4.55 -29.27
C TYR A 153 16.89 -5.98 -28.80
N VAL A 154 18.16 -6.34 -28.64
CA VAL A 154 18.63 -7.67 -28.22
C VAL A 154 18.98 -7.64 -26.73
N THR A 155 17.94 -7.50 -25.89
CA THR A 155 18.07 -7.46 -24.42
C THR A 155 18.06 -8.87 -23.80
N PRO A 156 18.39 -9.04 -22.50
CA PRO A 156 18.36 -10.35 -21.84
C PRO A 156 17.03 -11.10 -21.97
N GLY A 157 15.89 -10.40 -22.06
CA GLY A 157 14.58 -11.01 -22.29
C GLY A 157 14.37 -11.59 -23.70
N ILE A 158 15.26 -11.25 -24.64
CA ILE A 158 15.24 -11.72 -26.04
C ILE A 158 16.31 -12.79 -26.26
N TYR A 159 17.54 -12.58 -25.78
CA TYR A 159 18.63 -13.52 -26.04
C TYR A 159 18.70 -14.67 -25.03
N SER A 160 18.19 -14.54 -23.80
CA SER A 160 18.28 -15.63 -22.80
C SER A 160 17.62 -16.96 -23.24
N PRO A 161 16.46 -16.97 -23.93
CA PRO A 161 15.93 -18.19 -24.53
C PRO A 161 16.86 -18.82 -25.56
N TRP A 162 17.56 -18.00 -26.36
CA TRP A 162 18.49 -18.50 -27.39
C TRP A 162 19.68 -19.20 -26.76
N LEU A 163 20.28 -18.56 -25.74
CA LEU A 163 21.39 -19.16 -25.00
C LEU A 163 20.96 -20.43 -24.25
N HIS A 164 19.73 -20.46 -23.73
CA HIS A 164 19.16 -21.64 -23.09
C HIS A 164 19.03 -22.83 -24.07
N TYR A 165 18.60 -22.61 -25.32
CA TYR A 165 18.59 -23.70 -26.32
C TYR A 165 20.00 -24.22 -26.63
N ILE A 166 21.01 -23.33 -26.61
CA ILE A 166 22.41 -23.70 -26.84
C ILE A 166 22.92 -24.54 -25.67
N GLN A 167 22.81 -24.06 -24.43
CA GLN A 167 23.29 -24.80 -23.24
C GLN A 167 22.30 -24.65 -22.07
N PRO A 168 21.31 -25.57 -21.97
CA PRO A 168 20.20 -25.45 -21.02
C PRO A 168 20.61 -25.65 -19.55
N GLU A 169 21.80 -26.20 -19.33
CA GLU A 169 22.39 -26.40 -18.01
C GLU A 169 23.00 -25.12 -17.42
N LEU A 170 23.41 -24.18 -18.27
CA LEU A 170 24.16 -22.98 -17.88
C LEU A 170 23.34 -21.70 -18.01
N PHE A 171 22.49 -21.60 -19.03
CA PHE A 171 21.72 -20.38 -19.29
C PHE A 171 20.25 -20.52 -18.84
N PRO A 172 19.81 -19.78 -17.81
CA PRO A 172 18.41 -19.77 -17.39
C PRO A 172 17.55 -18.91 -18.33
N ILE A 173 16.25 -19.18 -18.40
CA ILE A 173 15.31 -18.37 -19.20
C ILE A 173 14.86 -17.15 -18.38
N LEU A 174 15.05 -15.94 -18.93
CA LEU A 174 14.63 -14.70 -18.29
C LEU A 174 13.40 -14.09 -18.99
N ASN A 175 12.23 -14.27 -18.40
CA ASN A 175 10.98 -13.60 -18.79
C ASN A 175 10.41 -12.83 -17.58
N ASP A 176 9.30 -12.12 -17.76
CA ASP A 176 8.74 -11.30 -16.68
C ASP A 176 8.24 -12.14 -15.50
N ALA A 177 7.80 -13.37 -15.74
CA ALA A 177 7.42 -14.32 -14.69
C ALA A 177 8.65 -14.78 -13.87
N THR A 178 9.74 -15.20 -14.51
CA THR A 178 10.95 -15.61 -13.80
C THR A 178 11.64 -14.45 -13.10
N LYS A 179 11.65 -13.24 -13.67
CA LYS A 179 12.11 -12.02 -12.97
C LYS A 179 11.32 -11.76 -11.70
N ALA A 180 9.99 -11.85 -11.76
CA ALA A 180 9.12 -11.62 -10.61
C ALA A 180 9.31 -12.70 -9.54
N PHE A 181 9.45 -13.96 -9.93
CA PHE A 181 9.77 -15.07 -9.04
C PHE A 181 11.11 -14.86 -8.33
N PHE A 182 12.18 -14.62 -9.09
CA PHE A 182 13.53 -14.44 -8.53
C PHE A 182 13.60 -13.23 -7.59
N LYS A 183 12.95 -12.12 -7.96
CA LYS A 183 12.81 -10.95 -7.08
C LYS A 183 12.07 -11.28 -5.77
N ALA A 184 11.01 -12.08 -5.84
CA ALA A 184 10.25 -12.50 -4.65
C ALA A 184 11.06 -13.42 -3.72
N GLN A 185 12.02 -14.19 -4.26
CA GLN A 185 12.92 -15.06 -3.50
C GLN A 185 14.23 -14.35 -3.06
N GLY A 186 14.38 -13.04 -3.31
CA GLY A 186 15.59 -12.30 -2.96
C GLY A 186 16.81 -12.63 -3.82
N LEU A 187 16.61 -13.18 -5.02
CA LEU A 187 17.65 -13.52 -5.98
C LEU A 187 17.95 -12.33 -6.91
N PRO A 188 19.18 -12.21 -7.45
CA PRO A 188 19.54 -11.12 -8.35
C PRO A 188 18.70 -11.18 -9.63
N VAL A 189 18.24 -10.01 -10.09
CA VAL A 189 17.47 -9.86 -11.34
C VAL A 189 18.34 -9.47 -12.54
N GLU A 190 19.61 -9.14 -12.31
CA GLU A 190 20.60 -8.94 -13.38
C GLU A 190 21.02 -10.29 -13.97
N TYR A 191 20.90 -10.44 -15.29
CA TYR A 191 21.06 -11.74 -15.96
C TYR A 191 22.44 -12.40 -15.72
N PRO A 192 23.58 -11.68 -15.73
CA PRO A 192 24.88 -12.27 -15.39
C PRO A 192 24.97 -12.83 -13.97
N ALA A 193 24.45 -12.10 -12.98
CA ALA A 193 24.45 -12.54 -11.58
C ALA A 193 23.46 -13.70 -11.34
N LEU A 194 22.38 -13.74 -12.13
CA LEU A 194 21.39 -14.81 -12.09
C LEU A 194 21.95 -16.15 -12.54
N ILE A 195 22.79 -16.19 -13.58
CA ILE A 195 23.39 -17.44 -14.13
C ILE A 195 24.07 -18.26 -13.03
N THR A 196 24.94 -17.62 -12.24
CA THR A 196 25.69 -18.30 -11.17
C THR A 196 24.75 -18.78 -10.06
N ARG A 197 23.84 -17.92 -9.61
CA ARG A 197 22.97 -18.23 -8.47
C ARG A 197 21.91 -19.28 -8.80
N VAL A 198 21.37 -19.27 -10.01
CA VAL A 198 20.40 -20.29 -10.46
C VAL A 198 21.09 -21.64 -10.66
N ARG A 199 22.35 -21.68 -11.09
CA ARG A 199 23.09 -22.95 -11.21
C ARG A 199 23.30 -23.62 -9.85
N GLU A 200 23.66 -22.86 -8.82
CA GLU A 200 23.79 -23.36 -7.44
C GLU A 200 22.47 -23.97 -6.95
N LEU A 201 21.35 -23.25 -7.13
CA LEU A 201 20.02 -23.73 -6.77
C LEU A 201 19.61 -24.99 -7.57
N SER A 202 19.91 -25.02 -8.88
CA SER A 202 19.60 -26.15 -9.75
C SER A 202 20.36 -27.41 -9.36
N GLN A 203 21.63 -27.28 -8.98
CA GLN A 203 22.45 -28.37 -8.45
C GLN A 203 21.87 -28.90 -7.14
N ALA A 204 21.47 -28.01 -6.24
CA ALA A 204 20.83 -28.39 -4.99
C ALA A 204 19.52 -29.16 -5.23
N MET A 205 18.72 -28.75 -6.22
CA MET A 205 17.42 -29.38 -6.56
C MET A 205 17.52 -30.62 -7.47
N GLY A 206 18.71 -30.99 -7.94
CA GLY A 206 18.88 -32.08 -8.88
C GLY A 206 18.24 -31.82 -10.26
N VAL A 207 18.03 -30.55 -10.60
CA VAL A 207 17.47 -30.14 -11.89
C VAL A 207 18.63 -29.94 -12.87
N LYS A 208 18.60 -30.67 -13.99
CA LYS A 208 19.63 -30.54 -15.03
C LYS A 208 19.29 -29.46 -16.06
N ASP A 209 18.03 -29.38 -16.47
CA ASP A 209 17.56 -28.41 -17.47
C ASP A 209 16.86 -27.23 -16.78
N LEU A 210 17.44 -26.03 -16.92
CA LEU A 210 16.95 -24.81 -16.30
C LEU A 210 15.59 -24.33 -16.85
N GLY A 211 15.10 -24.90 -17.96
CA GLY A 211 13.77 -24.64 -18.50
C GLY A 211 12.65 -25.21 -17.63
N LEU A 212 12.95 -26.21 -16.80
CA LEU A 212 12.00 -26.70 -15.78
C LEU A 212 11.84 -25.72 -14.61
N LEU A 213 12.87 -24.92 -14.31
CA LEU A 213 12.77 -23.86 -13.29
C LEU A 213 11.91 -22.70 -13.77
N ASP A 214 11.94 -22.39 -15.07
CA ASP A 214 11.00 -21.45 -15.67
C ASP A 214 9.55 -21.94 -15.57
N ALA A 215 9.28 -23.21 -15.90
CA ALA A 215 7.94 -23.77 -15.74
C ALA A 215 7.51 -23.84 -14.26
N PHE A 216 8.43 -24.17 -13.36
CA PHE A 216 8.16 -24.11 -11.92
C PHE A 216 7.79 -22.71 -11.46
N ALA A 217 8.52 -21.67 -11.91
CA ALA A 217 8.14 -20.28 -11.65
C ALA A 217 6.75 -19.98 -12.24
N TRP A 218 6.46 -20.32 -13.49
CA TRP A 218 5.13 -20.14 -14.06
C TRP A 218 4.01 -20.82 -13.25
N GLY A 219 4.24 -22.05 -12.76
CA GLY A 219 3.29 -22.80 -11.93
C GLY A 219 3.10 -22.28 -10.50
N GLN A 220 3.89 -21.30 -10.05
CA GLN A 220 3.75 -20.64 -8.74
C GLN A 220 3.00 -19.30 -8.82
N GLN A 221 2.50 -18.93 -10.01
CA GLN A 221 1.61 -17.78 -10.19
C GLN A 221 0.16 -18.18 -9.83
N ASP A 222 -0.55 -17.32 -9.10
CA ASP A 222 -1.97 -17.54 -8.74
C ASP A 222 -2.85 -17.78 -9.99
N ASP A 223 -3.61 -18.88 -10.01
CA ASP A 223 -4.63 -19.22 -11.03
C ASP A 223 -5.83 -18.23 -11.10
N GLN A 224 -5.72 -17.06 -10.46
CA GLN A 224 -6.75 -16.01 -10.43
C GLN A 224 -6.28 -14.66 -11.03
N ALA A 225 -5.09 -14.57 -11.63
CA ALA A 225 -4.59 -13.31 -12.18
C ALA A 225 -4.74 -13.24 -13.71
N SER A 226 -5.84 -12.66 -14.19
CA SER A 226 -6.00 -12.22 -15.58
C SER A 226 -5.25 -10.91 -15.88
N ASP A 227 -4.03 -10.74 -15.37
CA ASP A 227 -3.14 -9.62 -15.69
C ASP A 227 -1.67 -10.09 -15.75
N PRO A 228 -1.01 -10.06 -16.93
CA PRO A 228 0.39 -10.45 -17.08
C PRO A 228 1.39 -9.59 -16.30
N LYS A 229 0.96 -8.51 -15.61
CA LYS A 229 1.86 -7.57 -14.93
C LYS A 229 1.84 -7.60 -13.40
N GLY A 230 1.10 -8.51 -12.75
CA GLY A 230 0.85 -8.41 -11.31
C GLY A 230 0.61 -9.70 -10.52
N GLY A 231 1.14 -10.85 -10.94
CA GLY A 231 0.95 -12.11 -10.21
C GLY A 231 1.50 -12.06 -8.78
N LYS A 232 0.64 -12.27 -7.77
CA LYS A 232 1.07 -12.56 -6.39
C LYS A 232 1.64 -13.98 -6.35
N TRP A 233 2.88 -14.07 -5.87
CA TRP A 233 3.61 -15.32 -5.70
C TRP A 233 3.30 -15.90 -4.32
N ARG A 234 3.33 -17.23 -4.18
CA ARG A 234 3.44 -17.90 -2.88
C ARG A 234 4.81 -17.59 -2.25
N SER A 235 4.97 -16.37 -1.74
CA SER A 235 6.16 -15.96 -0.99
C SER A 235 6.24 -16.75 0.31
N ALA A 236 7.40 -17.37 0.60
CA ALA A 236 7.81 -17.81 1.93
C ALA A 236 8.01 -16.58 2.84
N ASN A 237 6.92 -15.92 3.20
CA ASN A 237 6.89 -14.65 3.94
C ASN A 237 6.97 -14.82 5.47
N TRP A 238 7.31 -16.02 5.96
CA TRP A 238 7.21 -16.35 7.39
C TRP A 238 8.54 -16.20 8.17
N ILE A 239 9.71 -16.16 7.50
CA ILE A 239 11.03 -16.08 8.16
C ILE A 239 11.34 -14.66 8.71
N LYS A 240 10.66 -13.60 8.25
CA LYS A 240 11.00 -12.21 8.62
C LYS A 240 10.30 -11.66 9.88
N LYS A 241 9.56 -12.48 10.65
CA LYS A 241 8.64 -12.00 11.71
C LYS A 241 8.92 -12.41 13.16
N ILE A 242 10.00 -13.13 13.46
CA ILE A 242 10.31 -13.57 14.85
C ILE A 242 11.59 -12.88 15.33
N SER A 243 11.57 -12.28 16.52
CA SER A 243 12.73 -11.57 17.09
C SER A 243 13.78 -12.56 17.61
N ARG A 244 15.05 -12.12 17.72
CA ARG A 244 16.15 -12.95 18.21
C ARG A 244 15.96 -13.43 19.66
N ALA A 245 15.35 -12.60 20.50
CA ALA A 245 15.06 -12.93 21.90
C ALA A 245 13.98 -14.02 22.03
N ASP A 246 13.00 -14.05 21.14
CA ASP A 246 11.96 -15.09 21.11
C ASP A 246 12.52 -16.44 20.64
N TRP A 247 13.59 -16.43 19.83
CA TRP A 247 14.32 -17.64 19.45
C TRP A 247 15.18 -18.18 20.61
N GLU A 248 15.84 -17.31 21.36
CA GLU A 248 16.69 -17.69 22.50
C GLU A 248 15.83 -18.30 23.63
N LEU A 249 14.69 -17.67 23.97
CA LEU A 249 13.74 -18.20 24.97
C LEU A 249 13.13 -19.57 24.56
N PHE A 250 12.90 -19.77 23.26
CA PHE A 250 12.39 -21.02 22.70
C PHE A 250 13.44 -22.14 22.75
N PHE A 251 14.70 -21.84 22.45
CA PHE A 251 15.78 -22.83 22.50
C PHE A 251 16.20 -23.17 23.94
N ASP A 252 16.14 -22.22 24.87
CA ASP A 252 16.39 -22.49 26.30
C ASP A 252 15.33 -23.43 26.89
N ALA A 253 14.05 -23.21 26.56
CA ALA A 253 12.96 -24.12 26.95
C ALA A 253 13.08 -25.51 26.30
N CYS A 254 13.56 -25.61 25.05
CA CYS A 254 13.82 -26.89 24.41
C CYS A 254 15.00 -27.64 25.04
N ASN A 255 16.04 -26.92 25.48
CA ASN A 255 17.21 -27.51 26.13
C ASN A 255 16.89 -28.04 27.53
N GLU A 256 16.05 -27.35 28.32
CA GLU A 256 15.54 -27.87 29.61
C GLU A 256 14.74 -29.17 29.43
N VAL A 257 13.92 -29.26 28.38
CA VAL A 257 13.16 -30.48 28.07
C VAL A 257 14.08 -31.63 27.62
N ILE A 258 15.13 -31.35 26.86
CA ILE A 258 16.12 -32.36 26.42
C ILE A 258 16.91 -32.90 27.62
N GLU A 259 17.31 -32.05 28.56
CA GLU A 259 18.00 -32.45 29.80
C GLU A 259 17.08 -33.22 30.75
N HIS A 260 15.82 -32.81 30.92
CA HIS A 260 14.89 -33.44 31.86
C HIS A 260 14.46 -34.86 31.44
N PHE A 261 14.44 -35.15 30.14
CA PHE A 261 14.06 -36.47 29.60
C PHE A 261 15.24 -37.32 29.11
N GLY A 262 16.48 -36.86 29.30
CA GLY A 262 17.71 -37.61 28.97
C GLY A 262 17.85 -37.96 27.49
N MET A 263 17.29 -37.16 26.59
CA MET A 263 17.32 -37.41 25.15
C MET A 263 18.60 -36.86 24.51
N ASP A 264 19.20 -37.60 23.57
CA ASP A 264 20.31 -37.10 22.75
C ASP A 264 19.79 -36.12 21.68
N ALA A 265 20.52 -35.01 21.48
CA ALA A 265 20.24 -33.96 20.51
C ALA A 265 20.21 -34.43 19.04
N SER A 266 20.62 -35.68 18.77
CA SER A 266 20.58 -36.33 17.45
C SER A 266 19.31 -37.16 17.19
N SER A 267 18.38 -37.27 18.15
CA SER A 267 17.19 -38.12 18.04
C SER A 267 16.18 -37.60 16.99
N PRO A 268 15.77 -38.43 16.00
CA PRO A 268 14.84 -38.04 14.93
C PRO A 268 13.39 -37.80 15.39
N LEU A 269 13.12 -37.92 16.70
CA LEU A 269 11.81 -37.66 17.30
C LEU A 269 11.57 -36.18 17.66
N LEU A 270 12.58 -35.32 17.56
CA LEU A 270 12.47 -33.88 17.82
C LEU A 270 12.42 -33.08 16.50
N ALA A 271 11.21 -32.84 15.98
CA ALA A 271 10.96 -31.91 14.88
C ALA A 271 9.82 -30.94 15.26
N MET A 272 10.10 -29.62 15.29
CA MET A 272 9.13 -28.57 15.69
C MET A 272 8.91 -27.53 14.56
N ASN A 273 7.66 -27.06 14.39
CA ASN A 273 7.27 -25.98 13.46
C ASN A 273 6.30 -24.98 14.15
N ILE A 274 6.40 -23.67 13.84
CA ILE A 274 5.58 -22.55 14.40
C ILE A 274 4.90 -21.75 13.27
N HIS A 275 3.63 -21.32 13.42
CA HIS A 275 2.92 -20.40 12.50
C HIS A 275 1.96 -19.42 13.26
N PRO A 276 1.83 -18.11 12.89
CA PRO A 276 1.11 -17.13 13.72
C PRO A 276 -0.27 -16.65 13.19
N VAL A 277 -1.24 -16.45 14.12
CA VAL A 277 -2.23 -15.34 14.37
C VAL A 277 -3.47 -15.94 15.09
N ALA A 278 -4.06 -15.47 16.18
CA ALA A 278 -3.68 -14.75 17.41
C ALA A 278 -4.88 -14.95 18.39
N THR A 279 -4.59 -14.98 19.70
CA THR A 279 -5.52 -15.01 20.86
C THR A 279 -6.46 -16.22 21.03
N GLN A 280 -6.12 -17.03 22.05
CA GLN A 280 -6.80 -18.22 22.61
C GLN A 280 -6.63 -19.54 21.85
N GLY A 281 -5.67 -20.36 22.31
CA GLY A 281 -5.56 -21.80 22.01
C GLY A 281 -4.74 -22.16 20.77
N VAL A 282 -3.64 -22.90 20.95
CA VAL A 282 -2.73 -23.33 19.86
C VAL A 282 -3.12 -24.74 19.37
N LEU A 283 -3.34 -24.88 18.06
CA LEU A 283 -3.57 -26.15 17.36
C LEU A 283 -2.44 -26.30 16.32
N MET A 284 -1.49 -27.20 16.56
CA MET A 284 -0.35 -27.46 15.65
C MET A 284 -0.66 -28.59 14.66
N ASN A 285 -0.30 -28.38 13.39
CA ASN A 285 -0.27 -29.40 12.34
C ASN A 285 1.19 -29.68 11.97
N LEU A 286 1.69 -30.85 12.34
CA LEU A 286 2.95 -31.41 11.84
C LEU A 286 2.58 -32.53 10.87
N SER A 287 3.01 -32.39 9.62
CA SER A 287 3.11 -33.46 8.60
C SER A 287 2.32 -34.76 8.90
N ASN A 288 1.01 -34.74 8.61
CA ASN A 288 0.19 -35.91 8.32
C ASN A 288 -0.11 -36.93 9.47
N ARG A 289 -0.25 -36.51 10.73
CA ARG A 289 -0.90 -37.33 11.78
C ARG A 289 -1.80 -36.47 12.68
N ALA A 290 -2.97 -36.99 13.07
CA ALA A 290 -3.86 -36.33 14.02
C ALA A 290 -3.34 -36.47 15.45
N CYS A 291 -3.51 -35.43 16.27
CA CYS A 291 -3.07 -35.37 17.66
C CYS A 291 -4.29 -35.26 18.57
N PHE A 292 -4.32 -36.00 19.69
CA PHE A 292 -5.32 -35.83 20.76
C PHE A 292 -4.65 -35.21 21.98
N ALA A 293 -5.29 -34.20 22.56
CA ALA A 293 -4.91 -33.64 23.86
C ALA A 293 -5.86 -34.19 24.94
N MET A 294 -5.30 -34.82 25.97
CA MET A 294 -6.03 -35.17 27.19
C MET A 294 -5.47 -34.33 28.34
N HIS A 295 -6.36 -33.71 29.11
CA HIS A 295 -6.01 -33.09 30.39
C HIS A 295 -5.92 -34.18 31.46
N ILE A 296 -4.78 -34.24 32.16
CA ILE A 296 -4.64 -35.02 33.40
C ILE A 296 -4.12 -34.04 34.45
N ASP A 297 -5.04 -33.29 35.06
CA ASP A 297 -4.80 -32.27 36.09
C ASP A 297 -3.72 -31.22 35.77
N ASP A 298 -3.60 -30.24 36.67
CA ASP A 298 -3.20 -28.87 36.35
C ASP A 298 -1.74 -28.63 35.90
N ASP A 299 -0.87 -29.64 35.81
CA ASP A 299 0.57 -29.40 35.52
C ASP A 299 1.33 -30.44 34.67
N VAL A 300 0.68 -31.44 34.02
CA VAL A 300 1.40 -32.38 33.12
C VAL A 300 0.64 -32.67 31.83
N ASN A 301 1.32 -32.55 30.67
CA ASN A 301 0.81 -32.94 29.36
C ASN A 301 1.50 -34.22 28.86
N VAL A 302 0.74 -35.27 28.51
CA VAL A 302 1.26 -36.50 27.85
C VAL A 302 0.73 -36.59 26.40
N MET A 303 1.57 -37.03 25.46
CA MET A 303 1.29 -37.05 24.01
C MET A 303 1.45 -38.46 23.39
N LEU A 304 0.51 -38.90 22.53
CA LEU A 304 0.50 -40.21 21.83
C LEU A 304 0.27 -40.06 20.31
N MET A 305 0.84 -40.95 19.47
CA MET A 305 0.88 -40.84 17.98
C MET A 305 0.31 -42.07 17.22
N LEU A 306 -0.42 -41.87 16.09
CA LEU A 306 -0.95 -42.94 15.19
C LEU A 306 -0.78 -42.65 13.66
N PRO A 307 -0.81 -43.64 12.73
CA PRO A 307 -0.50 -43.47 11.29
C PRO A 307 -1.69 -43.04 10.37
N LYS A 308 -1.39 -42.78 9.08
CA LYS A 308 -1.96 -41.78 8.13
C LYS A 308 -3.31 -42.12 7.40
N GLY A 309 -4.20 -41.11 7.27
CA GLY A 309 -5.28 -41.01 6.27
C GLY A 309 -6.62 -40.45 6.82
N SER A 310 -7.03 -39.25 6.39
CA SER A 310 -8.34 -38.59 6.66
C SER A 310 -8.54 -37.92 8.03
N THR A 311 -8.66 -36.59 8.09
CA THR A 311 -9.88 -35.85 8.52
C THR A 311 -9.62 -34.37 8.88
N LYS A 312 -10.48 -33.51 8.31
CA LYS A 312 -10.83 -32.19 8.83
C LYS A 312 -11.96 -32.34 9.86
N ARG A 313 -11.87 -31.54 10.93
CA ARG A 313 -12.90 -31.14 11.92
C ARG A 313 -13.23 -32.13 13.05
N LEU A 314 -12.86 -31.73 14.26
CA LEU A 314 -13.64 -31.91 15.50
C LEU A 314 -13.07 -31.01 16.61
N LEU A 315 -13.95 -30.29 17.31
CA LEU A 315 -13.71 -29.71 18.63
C LEU A 315 -14.99 -29.89 19.42
N VAL A 316 -14.97 -30.58 20.56
CA VAL A 316 -15.48 -30.20 21.92
C VAL A 316 -15.63 -31.45 22.79
N LYS A 317 -15.16 -31.31 24.05
CA LYS A 317 -15.47 -32.00 25.33
C LYS A 317 -16.74 -32.88 25.37
N ASP A 318 -16.86 -33.99 26.10
CA ASP A 318 -16.17 -34.58 27.25
C ASP A 318 -16.34 -36.13 27.21
N GLU A 319 -15.52 -36.83 28.01
CA GLU A 319 -15.66 -38.22 28.51
C GLU A 319 -15.38 -39.43 27.58
N ILE A 320 -14.23 -40.13 27.78
CA ILE A 320 -14.10 -41.54 28.27
C ILE A 320 -12.71 -42.14 28.00
N LEU A 321 -12.29 -42.98 28.96
CA LEU A 321 -10.98 -43.54 29.28
C LEU A 321 -10.57 -44.85 28.56
N SER A 322 -9.24 -45.07 28.58
CA SER A 322 -8.49 -46.34 28.76
C SER A 322 -8.22 -47.25 27.54
N THR A 323 -6.92 -47.41 27.20
CA THR A 323 -6.13 -48.67 27.28
C THR A 323 -4.74 -48.46 26.64
N PHE A 324 -3.67 -48.61 27.43
CA PHE A 324 -2.27 -48.68 26.98
C PHE A 324 -1.85 -50.14 26.71
N MET A 325 -0.99 -50.40 25.72
CA MET A 325 0.08 -51.42 25.81
C MET A 325 1.27 -51.12 24.90
N PHE A 326 2.46 -51.23 25.51
CA PHE A 326 3.82 -51.08 24.97
C PHE A 326 4.27 -52.29 24.12
N SER A 327 5.18 -52.07 23.17
CA SER A 327 6.43 -52.84 23.10
C SER A 327 7.51 -52.04 22.37
N GLY A 328 8.64 -51.81 23.06
CA GLY A 328 9.82 -51.11 22.57
C GLY A 328 10.66 -51.88 21.53
N PRO A 329 11.88 -51.40 21.25
CA PRO A 329 12.62 -51.71 20.03
C PRO A 329 13.41 -53.01 20.15
N ALA A 330 13.47 -53.78 19.07
CA ALA A 330 14.46 -54.83 18.90
C ALA A 330 15.14 -54.66 17.53
N ASN A 331 16.40 -54.25 17.56
CA ASN A 331 17.35 -54.60 16.50
C ASN A 331 17.58 -56.12 16.61
N ALA A 332 17.04 -56.92 15.68
CA ALA A 332 17.61 -58.18 15.19
C ALA A 332 16.63 -58.86 14.21
N GLU A 333 17.18 -59.32 13.09
CA GLU A 333 16.71 -60.32 12.13
C GLU A 333 15.26 -60.85 12.21
N GLY A 334 14.51 -60.66 11.11
CA GLY A 334 13.61 -61.67 10.54
C GLY A 334 12.34 -62.06 11.32
N THR A 335 11.24 -61.30 11.16
CA THR A 335 9.89 -61.92 11.13
C THR A 335 8.90 -61.03 10.37
N ARG A 336 8.41 -61.51 9.22
CA ARG A 336 7.32 -60.86 8.45
C ARG A 336 5.98 -61.15 9.14
N VAL A 337 5.27 -60.10 9.56
CA VAL A 337 3.83 -60.18 9.91
C VAL A 337 3.03 -60.31 8.61
N THR A 338 2.15 -61.31 8.51
CA THR A 338 1.37 -61.56 7.29
C THR A 338 0.04 -60.78 7.27
N PRO A 339 -0.50 -60.45 6.09
CA PRO A 339 -1.75 -59.66 5.94
C PRO A 339 -2.99 -60.26 6.62
N ALA A 340 -3.01 -61.58 6.84
CA ALA A 340 -4.12 -62.27 7.51
C ALA A 340 -4.23 -61.89 9.00
N THR A 341 -3.11 -61.74 9.70
CA THR A 341 -3.08 -61.34 11.12
C THR A 341 -3.50 -59.88 11.34
N LEU A 342 -3.42 -59.06 10.28
CA LEU A 342 -3.93 -57.68 10.26
C LEU A 342 -5.46 -57.64 10.08
N ARG A 343 -6.05 -58.53 9.27
CA ARG A 343 -7.51 -58.62 9.07
C ARG A 343 -8.26 -59.09 10.32
N ASP A 344 -7.71 -60.04 11.08
CA ASP A 344 -8.35 -60.51 12.32
C ASP A 344 -8.34 -59.45 13.44
N LYS A 345 -7.31 -58.60 13.48
CA LYS A 345 -7.24 -57.45 14.40
C LYS A 345 -8.09 -56.26 13.93
N GLN A 346 -8.37 -56.14 12.63
CA GLN A 346 -9.26 -55.12 12.04
C GLN A 346 -10.74 -55.35 12.34
N ASN A 347 -11.21 -56.60 12.35
CA ASN A 347 -12.61 -56.93 12.67
C ASN A 347 -13.00 -56.66 14.13
N ALA A 348 -12.00 -56.55 15.03
CA ALA A 348 -12.23 -56.17 16.43
C ALA A 348 -12.36 -54.65 16.64
N LEU A 349 -11.86 -53.83 15.71
CA LEU A 349 -11.91 -52.36 15.76
C LEU A 349 -13.21 -51.79 15.20
N LEU A 350 -13.84 -52.50 14.25
CA LEU A 350 -15.03 -52.04 13.54
C LEU A 350 -16.26 -51.82 14.45
N PRO A 351 -16.57 -52.68 15.44
CA PRO A 351 -17.68 -52.44 16.37
C PRO A 351 -17.46 -51.20 17.24
N VAL A 352 -16.22 -50.97 17.68
CA VAL A 352 -15.83 -49.83 18.53
C VAL A 352 -15.96 -48.50 17.79
N VAL A 353 -15.63 -48.47 16.49
CA VAL A 353 -15.79 -47.29 15.64
C VAL A 353 -17.26 -46.97 15.36
N ILE A 354 -18.11 -48.00 15.22
CA ILE A 354 -19.56 -47.85 15.03
C ILE A 354 -20.22 -47.35 16.32
N GLU A 355 -19.88 -47.92 17.47
CA GLU A 355 -20.42 -47.54 18.78
C GLU A 355 -20.06 -46.08 19.13
N ALA A 356 -18.81 -45.67 18.87
CA ALA A 356 -18.38 -44.28 19.04
C ALA A 356 -19.09 -43.30 18.09
N ALA A 357 -19.41 -43.73 16.86
CA ALA A 357 -20.12 -42.90 15.88
C ALA A 357 -21.60 -42.74 16.22
N GLU A 358 -22.26 -43.80 16.72
CA GLU A 358 -23.65 -43.77 17.19
C GLU A 358 -23.79 -42.92 18.47
N GLU A 359 -22.81 -42.98 19.38
CA GLU A 359 -22.77 -42.17 20.61
C GLU A 359 -22.56 -40.67 20.30
N LEU A 360 -21.70 -40.35 19.32
CA LEU A 360 -21.52 -38.99 18.79
C LEU A 360 -22.79 -38.44 18.13
N LEU A 361 -23.58 -39.28 17.45
CA LEU A 361 -24.85 -38.91 16.82
C LEU A 361 -25.98 -38.78 17.85
N GLY A 362 -25.99 -39.59 18.91
CA GLY A 362 -26.98 -39.59 19.98
C GLY A 362 -26.88 -38.40 20.95
N ARG A 363 -25.66 -37.91 21.25
CA ARG A 363 -25.44 -36.75 22.15
C ARG A 363 -25.71 -35.38 21.50
N SER A 364 -26.10 -35.35 20.22
CA SER A 364 -26.13 -34.15 19.34
C SER A 364 -27.51 -33.46 19.20
N GLN A 365 -28.38 -33.46 20.23
CA GLN A 365 -29.71 -32.83 20.07
C GLN A 365 -29.76 -31.29 20.25
N SER A 366 -28.70 -30.61 20.71
CA SER A 366 -28.79 -29.19 21.13
C SER A 366 -27.88 -28.18 20.41
N SER A 367 -27.15 -28.53 19.35
CA SER A 367 -26.28 -27.57 18.65
C SER A 367 -26.48 -27.58 17.12
N PRO A 368 -26.95 -26.47 16.50
CA PRO A 368 -27.12 -26.34 15.04
C PRO A 368 -25.80 -26.39 14.26
N TYR A 369 -24.67 -26.14 14.93
CA TYR A 369 -23.36 -25.98 14.29
C TYR A 369 -22.67 -27.28 13.86
N ARG A 370 -23.24 -28.47 14.16
CA ARG A 370 -22.56 -29.76 13.98
C ARG A 370 -23.23 -30.79 13.09
N LYS A 371 -24.35 -30.45 12.45
CA LYS A 371 -24.92 -31.29 11.37
C LYS A 371 -24.19 -31.15 10.04
N HIS A 372 -23.26 -30.19 9.94
CA HIS A 372 -22.68 -29.77 8.67
C HIS A 372 -21.39 -30.48 8.23
N HIS A 373 -20.87 -31.43 9.01
CA HIS A 373 -19.49 -31.90 8.79
C HIS A 373 -19.27 -33.38 8.63
N ILE A 374 -20.30 -34.23 8.62
CA ILE A 374 -20.06 -35.64 8.33
C ILE A 374 -21.10 -36.34 7.44
N PRO A 375 -21.40 -35.82 6.22
CA PRO A 375 -22.27 -36.51 5.26
C PRO A 375 -21.76 -37.93 4.92
N ASP A 376 -20.45 -38.09 4.75
CA ASP A 376 -19.86 -39.37 4.36
C ASP A 376 -19.84 -40.40 5.52
N LEU A 377 -19.71 -40.00 6.80
CA LEU A 377 -19.88 -40.96 7.92
C LEU A 377 -21.34 -41.38 8.09
N TYR A 378 -22.28 -40.47 7.89
CA TYR A 378 -23.70 -40.81 7.92
C TYR A 378 -24.04 -41.81 6.80
N ARG A 379 -23.48 -41.63 5.60
CA ARG A 379 -23.64 -42.57 4.48
C ARG A 379 -22.89 -43.88 4.72
N MET A 380 -21.71 -43.88 5.34
CA MET A 380 -21.02 -45.11 5.74
C MET A 380 -21.79 -45.94 6.76
N THR A 381 -22.63 -45.32 7.59
CA THR A 381 -23.46 -46.02 8.60
C THR A 381 -24.83 -46.44 8.04
N THR A 382 -25.41 -45.66 7.11
CA THR A 382 -26.78 -45.85 6.61
C THR A 382 -26.87 -46.45 5.20
N GLU A 383 -25.82 -46.38 4.38
CA GLU A 383 -25.77 -46.87 2.99
C GLU A 383 -24.73 -47.99 2.86
N PRO A 384 -25.15 -49.28 2.86
CA PRO A 384 -24.23 -50.43 2.80
C PRO A 384 -23.30 -50.44 1.58
N ASP A 385 -23.80 -49.94 0.43
CA ASP A 385 -23.11 -49.95 -0.86
C ASP A 385 -22.03 -48.83 -0.95
N PHE A 386 -22.29 -47.67 -0.35
CA PHE A 386 -21.29 -46.60 -0.19
C PHE A 386 -20.19 -47.03 0.77
N ARG A 387 -20.56 -47.73 1.85
CA ARG A 387 -19.64 -48.28 2.85
C ARG A 387 -18.64 -49.27 2.25
N GLU A 388 -19.08 -50.25 1.46
CA GLU A 388 -18.16 -51.21 0.82
C GLU A 388 -17.18 -50.53 -0.15
N LYS A 389 -17.67 -49.66 -1.03
CA LYS A 389 -16.81 -48.95 -2.01
C LYS A 389 -15.81 -48.00 -1.36
N ALA A 390 -16.21 -47.34 -0.27
CA ALA A 390 -15.31 -46.51 0.53
C ALA A 390 -14.23 -47.35 1.23
N LEU A 391 -14.59 -48.54 1.73
CA LEU A 391 -13.65 -49.50 2.34
C LEU A 391 -12.65 -50.07 1.33
N ASP A 392 -13.10 -50.46 0.14
CA ASP A 392 -12.22 -50.95 -0.93
C ASP A 392 -11.20 -49.88 -1.37
N TYR A 393 -11.67 -48.64 -1.55
CA TYR A 393 -10.80 -47.50 -1.85
C TYR A 393 -9.76 -47.26 -0.73
N LEU A 394 -10.18 -47.28 0.53
CA LEU A 394 -9.30 -47.02 1.69
C LEU A 394 -8.29 -48.12 1.96
N LEU A 395 -8.67 -49.38 1.73
CA LEU A 395 -7.86 -50.55 2.09
C LEU A 395 -6.96 -51.01 0.95
N GLU A 396 -7.41 -50.92 -0.30
CA GLU A 396 -6.68 -51.43 -1.46
C GLU A 396 -6.05 -50.33 -2.32
N GLY A 397 -6.42 -49.06 -2.08
CA GLY A 397 -5.85 -47.90 -2.75
C GLY A 397 -6.13 -47.85 -4.26
N LYS A 398 -7.16 -48.56 -4.74
CA LYS A 398 -7.58 -48.59 -6.14
C LYS A 398 -8.99 -48.02 -6.30
N GLY A 399 -9.18 -47.15 -7.29
CA GLY A 399 -10.46 -46.48 -7.60
C GLY A 399 -10.50 -45.01 -7.17
N GLU A 400 -11.64 -44.34 -7.35
CA GLU A 400 -11.92 -42.98 -6.85
C GLU A 400 -12.81 -43.04 -5.60
N TRP A 401 -12.69 -42.06 -4.69
CA TRP A 401 -13.57 -41.97 -3.52
C TRP A 401 -15.03 -41.86 -4.00
N PRO A 402 -15.97 -42.68 -3.49
CA PRO A 402 -17.35 -42.69 -3.99
C PRO A 402 -18.11 -41.36 -3.74
N GLY A 403 -17.54 -40.44 -2.96
CA GLY A 403 -18.05 -39.08 -2.75
C GLY A 403 -17.40 -37.97 -3.61
N ALA A 404 -16.46 -38.29 -4.51
CA ALA A 404 -15.83 -37.30 -5.38
C ALA A 404 -16.85 -36.76 -6.41
N THR A 405 -17.48 -35.63 -6.10
CA THR A 405 -18.32 -34.92 -7.08
C THR A 405 -17.40 -34.02 -7.90
N ALA A 406 -17.40 -34.20 -9.23
CA ALA A 406 -16.68 -33.34 -10.16
C ALA A 406 -16.91 -31.85 -9.84
N SER A 407 -15.87 -31.01 -9.97
CA SER A 407 -15.90 -29.59 -9.64
C SER A 407 -16.95 -28.84 -10.46
N ARG A 408 -18.14 -28.76 -9.91
CA ARG A 408 -19.26 -28.00 -10.44
C ARG A 408 -19.11 -26.55 -10.00
N GLU A 409 -19.30 -25.62 -10.93
CA GLU A 409 -19.33 -24.19 -10.64
C GLU A 409 -20.46 -23.85 -9.66
N ILE A 410 -20.11 -23.25 -8.51
CA ILE A 410 -21.06 -22.84 -7.47
C ILE A 410 -21.88 -21.65 -7.98
N LYS A 411 -23.20 -21.79 -7.96
CA LYS A 411 -24.14 -20.72 -8.33
C LYS A 411 -24.67 -19.99 -7.11
N TYR A 412 -25.16 -18.78 -7.33
CA TYR A 412 -25.65 -17.88 -6.29
C TYR A 412 -27.12 -17.56 -6.58
N TRP A 413 -27.94 -17.53 -5.54
CA TRP A 413 -29.39 -17.40 -5.64
C TRP A 413 -29.95 -16.42 -4.61
N VAL A 414 -31.06 -15.77 -4.95
CA VAL A 414 -31.92 -15.04 -4.01
C VAL A 414 -33.17 -15.87 -3.78
N PHE A 415 -33.42 -16.20 -2.53
CA PHE A 415 -34.63 -16.89 -2.08
C PHE A 415 -35.49 -15.88 -1.33
N GLN A 416 -36.64 -15.58 -1.92
CA GLN A 416 -37.49 -14.47 -1.52
C GLN A 416 -38.67 -14.95 -0.67
N ALA A 417 -38.79 -14.42 0.53
CA ALA A 417 -39.90 -14.62 1.44
C ALA A 417 -40.93 -13.48 1.31
N ASN A 418 -42.20 -13.85 1.45
CA ASN A 418 -43.30 -12.91 1.65
C ASN A 418 -43.81 -13.08 3.08
N PRO A 419 -43.69 -12.07 3.96
CA PRO A 419 -44.19 -12.12 5.34
C PRO A 419 -45.68 -12.45 5.45
N LYS A 420 -46.46 -12.18 4.39
CA LYS A 420 -47.90 -12.52 4.32
C LYS A 420 -48.18 -14.00 4.06
N SER A 421 -47.16 -14.81 3.82
CA SER A 421 -47.28 -16.25 3.54
C SER A 421 -46.39 -17.09 4.45
N TYR A 422 -45.21 -16.57 4.80
CA TYR A 422 -44.24 -17.24 5.67
C TYR A 422 -43.51 -16.20 6.54
N ASP A 423 -43.56 -16.39 7.86
CA ASP A 423 -42.81 -15.60 8.84
C ASP A 423 -41.35 -16.04 8.87
N SER A 424 -40.58 -15.60 7.88
CA SER A 424 -39.15 -15.91 7.77
C SER A 424 -38.33 -15.33 8.91
N VAL A 425 -38.76 -14.20 9.51
CA VAL A 425 -38.03 -13.54 10.60
C VAL A 425 -38.21 -14.32 11.90
N GLY A 426 -39.44 -14.71 12.23
CA GLY A 426 -39.73 -15.59 13.37
C GLY A 426 -39.07 -16.96 13.22
N ALA A 427 -39.08 -17.52 12.01
CA ALA A 427 -38.41 -18.79 11.73
C ALA A 427 -36.88 -18.69 11.89
N LEU A 428 -36.25 -17.61 11.42
CA LEU A 428 -34.82 -17.37 11.60
C LEU A 428 -34.44 -17.11 13.06
N ARG A 429 -35.25 -16.36 13.82
CA ARG A 429 -35.06 -16.12 15.25
C ARG A 429 -35.05 -17.42 16.05
N ASP A 430 -35.96 -18.33 15.72
CA ASP A 430 -36.10 -19.62 16.39
C ASP A 430 -35.17 -20.71 15.76
N ASN A 431 -34.28 -20.34 14.84
CA ASN A 431 -33.40 -21.25 14.06
C ASN A 431 -34.15 -22.43 13.40
N ALA A 432 -35.36 -22.18 12.94
CA ALA A 432 -36.26 -23.18 12.35
C ALA A 432 -36.18 -23.27 10.83
N VAL A 433 -35.36 -22.45 10.17
CA VAL A 433 -35.17 -22.48 8.70
C VAL A 433 -34.15 -23.55 8.33
N ASP A 434 -34.61 -24.74 7.96
CA ASP A 434 -33.77 -25.85 7.48
C ASP A 434 -34.06 -26.26 6.03
N ARG A 435 -35.15 -25.73 5.44
CA ARG A 435 -35.63 -26.05 4.09
C ARG A 435 -36.25 -24.82 3.44
N TRP A 436 -36.32 -24.82 2.11
CA TRP A 436 -36.96 -23.73 1.36
C TRP A 436 -37.62 -24.21 0.08
N THR A 437 -38.78 -23.64 -0.26
CA THR A 437 -39.54 -23.97 -1.47
C THR A 437 -38.90 -23.40 -2.73
N VAL A 438 -38.80 -24.24 -3.76
CA VAL A 438 -38.19 -23.91 -5.05
C VAL A 438 -39.25 -24.00 -6.15
N ASN A 439 -39.75 -22.85 -6.59
CA ASN A 439 -40.76 -22.78 -7.65
C ASN A 439 -40.13 -22.57 -9.04
N ALA A 440 -38.94 -21.96 -9.10
CA ALA A 440 -38.20 -21.68 -10.34
C ALA A 440 -36.78 -22.24 -10.27
N HIS A 441 -36.15 -22.44 -11.44
CA HIS A 441 -34.76 -22.90 -11.55
C HIS A 441 -34.46 -24.28 -10.93
N LYS A 442 -35.46 -25.16 -10.80
CA LYS A 442 -35.35 -26.49 -10.16
C LYS A 442 -34.18 -27.35 -10.68
N LYS A 443 -33.90 -27.29 -11.99
CA LYS A 443 -32.81 -28.05 -12.64
C LYS A 443 -31.44 -27.37 -12.54
N ALA A 444 -31.37 -26.15 -12.01
CA ALA A 444 -30.16 -25.34 -11.99
C ALA A 444 -29.64 -25.07 -10.56
N ILE A 445 -30.50 -25.24 -9.54
CA ILE A 445 -30.17 -25.17 -8.11
C ILE A 445 -29.73 -26.56 -7.64
N HIS A 446 -28.54 -26.64 -7.04
CA HIS A 446 -27.98 -27.91 -6.57
C HIS A 446 -27.28 -27.76 -5.22
N ALA A 447 -26.97 -28.90 -4.59
CA ALA A 447 -26.22 -28.90 -3.34
C ALA A 447 -24.87 -28.17 -3.50
N GLY A 448 -24.54 -27.31 -2.53
CA GLY A 448 -23.34 -26.46 -2.52
C GLY A 448 -23.54 -25.04 -3.04
N ASP A 449 -24.66 -24.74 -3.72
CA ASP A 449 -24.99 -23.39 -4.15
C ASP A 449 -25.23 -22.43 -2.96
N LYS A 450 -24.99 -21.14 -3.18
CA LYS A 450 -25.10 -20.08 -2.17
C LYS A 450 -26.41 -19.29 -2.30
N VAL A 451 -27.03 -18.93 -1.17
CA VAL A 451 -28.38 -18.36 -1.11
C VAL A 451 -28.42 -17.10 -0.25
N ILE A 452 -29.06 -16.05 -0.76
CA ILE A 452 -29.44 -14.83 -0.05
C ILE A 452 -30.91 -14.96 0.34
N LEU A 453 -31.21 -15.06 1.63
CA LEU A 453 -32.59 -15.05 2.13
C LEU A 453 -33.09 -13.61 2.23
N TRP A 454 -33.99 -13.27 1.32
CA TRP A 454 -34.52 -11.92 1.15
C TRP A 454 -35.97 -11.82 1.60
N ASN A 455 -36.30 -10.87 2.45
CA ASN A 455 -37.68 -10.60 2.83
C ASN A 455 -38.27 -9.46 2.00
N THR A 456 -39.56 -9.52 1.67
CA THR A 456 -40.26 -8.48 0.89
C THR A 456 -41.20 -7.64 1.75
N GLY A 457 -41.62 -6.48 1.24
CA GLY A 457 -42.54 -5.57 1.93
C GLY A 457 -41.84 -4.30 2.44
N SER A 458 -42.40 -3.68 3.49
CA SER A 458 -41.91 -2.42 4.05
C SER A 458 -40.51 -2.53 4.67
N ALA A 459 -40.15 -3.70 5.21
CA ALA A 459 -38.82 -4.01 5.72
C ALA A 459 -38.06 -4.94 4.76
N SER A 460 -38.11 -4.63 3.46
CA SER A 460 -37.45 -5.42 2.42
C SER A 460 -35.93 -5.42 2.64
N GLY A 461 -35.28 -6.58 2.55
CA GLY A 461 -33.84 -6.70 2.81
C GLY A 461 -33.34 -8.14 2.93
N CYS A 462 -32.04 -8.29 3.16
CA CYS A 462 -31.38 -9.57 3.41
C CYS A 462 -31.39 -9.89 4.91
N TYR A 463 -31.98 -11.02 5.28
CA TYR A 463 -32.15 -11.47 6.67
C TYR A 463 -31.28 -12.68 7.02
N ALA A 464 -30.74 -13.37 6.01
CA ALA A 464 -29.75 -14.43 6.22
C ALA A 464 -29.00 -14.78 4.94
N LEU A 465 -27.81 -15.36 5.09
CA LEU A 465 -27.06 -16.02 4.03
C LEU A 465 -27.00 -17.51 4.32
N ALA A 466 -27.14 -18.35 3.30
CA ALA A 466 -27.29 -19.80 3.45
C ALA A 466 -26.58 -20.60 2.35
N THR A 467 -26.37 -21.88 2.63
CA THR A 467 -25.87 -22.89 1.68
C THR A 467 -26.94 -23.94 1.41
N VAL A 468 -27.13 -24.32 0.14
CA VAL A 468 -28.00 -25.43 -0.26
C VAL A 468 -27.34 -26.77 0.09
N THR A 469 -28.05 -27.65 0.79
CA THR A 469 -27.49 -28.92 1.27
C THR A 469 -27.97 -30.15 0.51
N THR A 470 -29.08 -30.04 -0.21
CA THR A 470 -29.65 -31.15 -0.99
C THR A 470 -30.01 -30.70 -2.39
N GLU A 471 -30.14 -31.66 -3.29
CA GLU A 471 -30.84 -31.44 -4.56
C GLU A 471 -32.31 -31.05 -4.31
N VAL A 472 -32.96 -30.51 -5.35
CA VAL A 472 -34.38 -30.15 -5.29
C VAL A 472 -35.19 -31.44 -5.24
N LEU A 473 -35.91 -31.67 -4.14
CA LEU A 473 -36.69 -32.87 -3.89
C LEU A 473 -38.14 -32.53 -3.50
N PRO A 474 -39.12 -33.33 -3.92
CA PRO A 474 -40.50 -33.18 -3.49
C PRO A 474 -40.63 -33.56 -2.01
N MET A 475 -41.13 -32.64 -1.19
CA MET A 475 -41.28 -32.80 0.26
C MET A 475 -42.72 -32.50 0.70
N PRO A 476 -43.23 -33.17 1.76
CA PRO A 476 -44.54 -32.88 2.33
C PRO A 476 -44.60 -31.46 2.92
N PRO A 477 -45.80 -30.89 3.12
CA PRO A 477 -45.97 -29.53 3.63
C PRO A 477 -45.39 -29.38 5.04
N GLU A 478 -44.80 -28.20 5.30
CA GLU A 478 -44.25 -27.84 6.60
C GLU A 478 -45.34 -27.56 7.62
N GLY A 479 -45.02 -27.71 8.91
CA GLY A 479 -45.92 -27.35 10.01
C GLY A 479 -46.34 -25.87 9.97
N THR A 480 -47.50 -25.57 10.55
CA THR A 480 -48.16 -24.25 10.52
C THR A 480 -47.53 -23.19 11.41
N LYS A 481 -46.42 -23.48 12.12
CA LYS A 481 -45.88 -22.56 13.13
C LYS A 481 -45.46 -21.20 12.54
N TYR A 482 -44.84 -21.20 11.36
CA TYR A 482 -44.40 -19.96 10.66
C TYR A 482 -45.05 -19.79 9.29
N SER A 483 -45.84 -20.76 8.86
CA SER A 483 -46.62 -20.69 7.62
C SER A 483 -48.04 -20.26 7.95
N LEU A 484 -48.53 -19.18 7.34
CA LEU A 484 -49.91 -18.76 7.54
C LEU A 484 -50.87 -19.79 6.91
N GLU A 485 -52.00 -20.07 7.58
CA GLU A 485 -52.96 -21.10 7.15
C GLU A 485 -53.34 -20.95 5.66
N GLY A 486 -53.22 -22.05 4.92
CA GLY A 486 -53.50 -22.10 3.48
C GLY A 486 -52.37 -21.65 2.56
N SER A 487 -51.21 -21.20 3.07
CA SER A 487 -50.10 -20.69 2.23
C SER A 487 -49.31 -21.78 1.52
N PHE A 488 -49.26 -23.00 2.06
CA PHE A 488 -48.56 -24.13 1.46
C PHE A 488 -49.40 -25.41 1.62
N SER A 489 -50.00 -25.89 0.53
CA SER A 489 -50.78 -27.13 0.50
C SER A 489 -50.16 -28.17 -0.43
N GLY A 490 -50.11 -29.42 0.00
CA GLY A 490 -49.60 -30.54 -0.81
C GLY A 490 -48.06 -30.65 -0.83
N VAL A 491 -47.57 -31.61 -1.61
CA VAL A 491 -46.13 -31.87 -1.79
C VAL A 491 -45.51 -30.73 -2.62
N GLN A 492 -44.41 -30.15 -2.13
CA GLN A 492 -43.70 -29.05 -2.78
C GLN A 492 -42.24 -29.42 -3.04
N ASP A 493 -41.70 -28.94 -4.15
CA ASP A 493 -40.27 -29.06 -4.43
C ASP A 493 -39.48 -28.13 -3.52
N ARG A 494 -38.59 -28.71 -2.71
CA ARG A 494 -37.82 -28.00 -1.70
C ARG A 494 -36.35 -28.40 -1.76
N VAL A 495 -35.51 -27.54 -1.22
CA VAL A 495 -34.11 -27.84 -0.92
C VAL A 495 -33.86 -27.73 0.57
N GLY A 496 -32.94 -28.54 1.08
CA GLY A 496 -32.35 -28.31 2.39
C GLY A 496 -31.46 -27.06 2.36
N LEU A 497 -31.53 -26.26 3.43
CA LEU A 497 -30.71 -25.09 3.64
C LEU A 497 -30.00 -25.19 4.98
N VAL A 498 -28.80 -24.61 5.04
CA VAL A 498 -28.18 -24.23 6.31
C VAL A 498 -27.81 -22.77 6.27
N ILE A 499 -28.17 -22.08 7.34
CA ILE A 499 -27.90 -20.66 7.52
C ILE A 499 -26.42 -20.49 7.89
N ASP A 500 -25.66 -19.90 6.97
CA ASP A 500 -24.25 -19.53 7.16
C ASP A 500 -24.14 -18.30 8.07
N HIS A 501 -25.00 -17.30 7.86
CA HIS A 501 -25.07 -16.06 8.64
C HIS A 501 -26.52 -15.70 8.91
N ASN A 502 -26.92 -15.71 10.18
CA ASN A 502 -28.27 -15.33 10.61
C ASN A 502 -28.28 -13.84 10.99
N LEU A 503 -29.12 -13.03 10.33
CA LEU A 503 -29.20 -11.57 10.47
C LEU A 503 -30.60 -11.11 10.89
N TRP A 504 -31.39 -11.98 11.53
CA TRP A 504 -32.78 -11.68 11.89
C TRP A 504 -32.92 -10.42 12.78
N ASP A 505 -31.95 -10.17 13.66
CA ASP A 505 -31.89 -9.05 14.61
C ASP A 505 -31.27 -7.78 14.00
N ARG A 506 -30.47 -7.93 12.94
CA ARG A 506 -29.76 -6.85 12.24
C ARG A 506 -29.78 -7.03 10.71
N PRO A 507 -30.97 -7.00 10.08
CA PRO A 507 -31.09 -7.27 8.66
C PRO A 507 -30.45 -6.15 7.82
N ILE A 508 -29.92 -6.51 6.65
CA ILE A 508 -29.41 -5.55 5.67
C ILE A 508 -30.59 -5.09 4.81
N LEU A 509 -31.19 -3.96 5.18
CA LEU A 509 -32.38 -3.44 4.50
C LEU A 509 -32.07 -2.93 3.09
N TRP A 510 -33.01 -3.09 2.17
CA TRP A 510 -32.89 -2.58 0.80
C TRP A 510 -32.63 -1.08 0.77
N GLU A 511 -33.28 -0.32 1.66
CA GLU A 511 -33.11 1.13 1.73
C GLU A 511 -31.68 1.56 2.07
N SER A 512 -30.92 0.74 2.80
CA SER A 512 -29.53 1.05 3.13
C SER A 512 -28.56 0.71 2.00
N ILE A 513 -29.00 -0.01 0.96
CA ILE A 513 -28.12 -0.53 -0.11
C ILE A 513 -28.59 -0.20 -1.53
N LYS A 514 -29.77 0.41 -1.70
CA LYS A 514 -30.34 0.72 -3.03
C LYS A 514 -29.49 1.68 -3.87
N ASP A 515 -28.76 2.58 -3.23
CA ASP A 515 -27.88 3.56 -3.88
C ASP A 515 -26.45 3.04 -4.12
N GLU A 516 -26.17 1.78 -3.72
CA GLU A 516 -24.84 1.14 -3.80
C GLU A 516 -24.61 0.37 -5.11
N GLY A 517 -25.46 0.58 -6.12
CA GLY A 517 -25.33 -0.04 -7.46
C GLY A 517 -25.55 -1.56 -7.47
N LEU A 518 -26.18 -2.11 -6.43
CA LEU A 518 -26.48 -3.53 -6.31
C LEU A 518 -27.74 -3.86 -7.13
N ASP A 519 -27.60 -4.26 -8.39
CA ASP A 519 -28.71 -4.67 -9.28
C ASP A 519 -29.28 -6.05 -8.90
N LEU A 520 -29.88 -6.14 -7.71
CA LEU A 520 -30.43 -7.37 -7.16
C LEU A 520 -31.89 -7.52 -7.62
N LYS A 521 -32.23 -8.63 -8.29
CA LYS A 521 -33.60 -8.89 -8.81
C LYS A 521 -34.67 -9.15 -7.74
N ALA A 522 -34.37 -8.87 -6.47
CA ALA A 522 -35.29 -9.03 -5.36
C ALA A 522 -36.40 -7.97 -5.41
N GLY A 523 -37.64 -8.39 -5.14
CA GLY A 523 -38.84 -7.54 -5.21
C GLY A 523 -39.69 -7.74 -6.47
N SER A 524 -39.24 -8.54 -7.43
CA SER A 524 -40.04 -8.96 -8.60
C SER A 524 -40.98 -10.13 -8.28
N GLN A 525 -41.99 -10.39 -9.12
CA GLN A 525 -42.94 -11.51 -8.95
C GLN A 525 -42.20 -12.85 -9.05
N GLY A 526 -42.00 -13.54 -7.92
CA GLY A 526 -41.31 -14.84 -7.85
C GLY A 526 -40.67 -15.12 -6.48
N THR A 527 -40.21 -16.36 -6.27
CA THR A 527 -39.63 -16.83 -4.99
C THR A 527 -38.14 -17.21 -5.08
N ASN A 528 -37.60 -17.47 -6.27
CA ASN A 528 -36.21 -17.92 -6.46
C ASN A 528 -35.61 -17.22 -7.70
N PHE A 529 -34.52 -16.46 -7.54
CA PHE A 529 -33.86 -15.70 -8.62
C PHE A 529 -32.36 -15.96 -8.65
N ALA A 530 -31.73 -15.86 -9.82
CA ALA A 530 -30.27 -15.92 -9.93
C ALA A 530 -29.61 -14.67 -9.34
N ALA A 531 -28.50 -14.86 -8.64
CA ALA A 531 -27.62 -13.82 -8.13
C ALA A 531 -26.20 -14.01 -8.67
N THR A 532 -25.37 -12.98 -8.56
CA THR A 532 -23.95 -13.08 -8.88
C THR A 532 -23.11 -13.33 -7.62
N LYS A 533 -21.94 -13.92 -7.80
CA LYS A 533 -20.93 -14.06 -6.74
C LYS A 533 -20.59 -12.73 -6.07
N GLN A 534 -20.52 -11.66 -6.87
CA GLN A 534 -20.25 -10.31 -6.38
C GLN A 534 -21.36 -9.82 -5.45
N GLN A 535 -22.63 -9.98 -5.83
CA GLN A 535 -23.77 -9.59 -5.00
C GLN A 535 -23.80 -10.32 -3.64
N TYR A 536 -23.58 -11.63 -3.65
CA TYR A 536 -23.50 -12.43 -2.42
C TYR A 536 -22.34 -11.99 -1.52
N ASN A 537 -21.15 -11.81 -2.09
CA ASN A 537 -19.96 -11.41 -1.34
C ASN A 537 -20.09 -9.99 -0.76
N THR A 538 -20.76 -9.08 -1.46
CA THR A 538 -21.05 -7.73 -0.93
C THR A 538 -21.92 -7.83 0.32
N LEU A 539 -23.01 -8.60 0.30
CA LEU A 539 -23.86 -8.79 1.48
C LEU A 539 -23.10 -9.51 2.60
N LEU A 540 -22.31 -10.53 2.28
CA LEU A 540 -21.46 -11.25 3.24
C LEU A 540 -20.47 -10.31 3.95
N HIS A 541 -19.88 -9.34 3.24
CA HIS A 541 -18.97 -8.38 3.84
C HIS A 541 -19.66 -7.49 4.88
N LEU A 542 -20.92 -7.10 4.65
CA LEU A 542 -21.71 -6.30 5.59
C LEU A 542 -22.06 -7.09 6.86
N THR A 543 -22.22 -8.42 6.76
CA THR A 543 -22.53 -9.27 7.91
C THR A 543 -21.38 -9.37 8.93
N THR A 544 -20.13 -9.24 8.48
CA THR A 544 -18.93 -9.41 9.31
C THR A 544 -18.44 -8.10 9.94
N GLY A 545 -19.28 -7.05 9.94
CA GLY A 545 -18.93 -5.72 10.43
C GLY A 545 -18.19 -4.85 9.41
N GLY A 546 -18.15 -5.27 8.14
CA GLY A 546 -17.70 -4.42 7.05
C GLY A 546 -18.67 -3.25 6.87
N THR A 547 -18.17 -2.03 6.96
CA THR A 547 -18.89 -0.86 6.44
C THR A 547 -18.90 -0.95 4.92
N PHE A 548 -19.96 -0.47 4.26
CA PHE A 548 -19.89 -0.19 2.83
C PHE A 548 -18.69 0.71 2.59
N HIS A 549 -17.63 0.14 2.03
CA HIS A 549 -16.68 0.92 1.31
C HIS A 549 -17.36 1.28 -0.01
N LYS A 550 -18.19 2.35 -0.01
CA LYS A 550 -17.91 3.39 -1.02
C LYS A 550 -16.41 3.53 -1.01
N HIS A 551 -15.76 3.60 -2.18
CA HIS A 551 -14.44 4.18 -2.33
C HIS A 551 -13.99 4.76 -1.00
N LYS A 552 -13.18 4.00 -0.22
CA LYS A 552 -12.58 4.46 1.05
C LYS A 552 -12.46 5.97 0.87
N PRO A 553 -13.18 6.87 1.58
CA PRO A 553 -13.21 8.28 1.20
C PRO A 553 -11.75 8.65 1.02
N LYS A 554 -11.31 8.83 -0.26
CA LYS A 554 -9.95 8.47 -0.71
C LYS A 554 -9.03 8.93 0.39
N THR A 555 -8.55 8.03 1.25
CA THR A 555 -7.75 8.47 2.41
C THR A 555 -6.59 9.15 1.73
N MET A 556 -6.56 10.48 1.81
CA MET A 556 -5.72 11.24 0.90
C MET A 556 -4.32 10.72 1.06
N ASP A 557 -3.66 10.47 -0.07
CA ASP A 557 -2.30 9.97 -0.05
C ASP A 557 -1.47 10.90 0.84
N LEU A 558 -0.67 10.30 1.73
CA LEU A 558 0.08 11.05 2.76
C LEU A 558 0.94 12.16 2.15
N ASN A 559 1.40 11.98 0.91
CA ASN A 559 2.09 12.99 0.14
C ASN A 559 1.35 13.18 -1.18
N THR A 560 0.86 14.39 -1.45
CA THR A 560 0.10 14.73 -2.67
C THR A 560 0.67 15.99 -3.31
N ILE A 561 0.78 16.04 -4.64
CA ILE A 561 1.14 17.23 -5.42
C ILE A 561 -0.03 17.59 -6.34
N LEU A 562 -0.56 18.80 -6.20
CA LEU A 562 -1.48 19.41 -7.14
C LEU A 562 -0.68 20.05 -8.27
N TYR A 563 -0.76 19.53 -9.48
CA TYR A 563 0.03 20.03 -10.61
C TYR A 563 -0.84 20.49 -11.78
N GLY A 564 -0.31 21.41 -12.57
CA GLY A 564 -0.94 21.83 -13.81
C GLY A 564 -0.55 23.24 -14.23
N PRO A 565 -1.16 23.73 -15.32
CA PRO A 565 -0.89 25.05 -15.88
C PRO A 565 -1.16 26.20 -14.90
N PRO A 566 -0.55 27.38 -15.09
CA PRO A 566 -0.81 28.54 -14.23
C PRO A 566 -2.27 29.00 -14.32
N GLY A 567 -2.82 29.47 -13.20
CA GLY A 567 -4.19 30.00 -13.15
C GLY A 567 -5.31 28.94 -13.13
N THR A 568 -5.01 27.68 -12.81
CA THR A 568 -6.03 26.61 -12.65
C THR A 568 -6.54 26.43 -11.22
N GLY A 569 -6.17 27.33 -10.30
CA GLY A 569 -6.66 27.31 -8.92
C GLY A 569 -5.97 26.32 -7.99
N LYS A 570 -4.74 25.88 -8.29
CA LYS A 570 -3.97 24.93 -7.45
C LYS A 570 -3.82 25.39 -6.01
N THR A 571 -3.28 26.58 -5.79
CA THR A 571 -3.11 27.18 -4.45
C THR A 571 -4.48 27.38 -3.77
N TYR A 572 -5.51 27.76 -4.53
CA TYR A 572 -6.87 27.86 -4.00
C TYR A 572 -7.41 26.51 -3.51
N ALA A 573 -7.18 25.42 -4.26
CA ALA A 573 -7.58 24.07 -3.92
C ALA A 573 -6.81 23.49 -2.72
N THR A 574 -5.62 24.02 -2.39
CA THR A 574 -4.87 23.53 -1.21
C THR A 574 -5.64 23.66 0.09
N VAL A 575 -6.45 24.72 0.24
CA VAL A 575 -7.31 24.92 1.41
C VAL A 575 -8.33 23.79 1.51
N ASP A 576 -9.00 23.45 0.42
CA ASP A 576 -10.03 22.40 0.38
C ASP A 576 -9.42 21.03 0.71
N HIS A 577 -8.25 20.76 0.14
CA HIS A 577 -7.52 19.51 0.38
C HIS A 577 -7.00 19.41 1.82
N ALA A 578 -6.44 20.49 2.36
CA ALA A 578 -5.94 20.52 3.73
C ALA A 578 -7.09 20.33 4.74
N MET A 579 -8.21 21.03 4.55
CA MET A 579 -9.39 20.88 5.41
C MET A 579 -10.02 19.49 5.30
N ALA A 580 -10.10 18.92 4.10
CA ALA A 580 -10.54 17.56 3.87
C ALA A 580 -9.69 16.52 4.62
N ILE A 581 -8.37 16.73 4.67
CA ILE A 581 -7.46 15.89 5.48
C ILE A 581 -7.72 16.10 6.98
N ILE A 582 -7.80 17.35 7.43
CA ILE A 582 -7.94 17.70 8.86
C ILE A 582 -9.25 17.18 9.46
N GLU A 583 -10.35 17.26 8.72
CA GLU A 583 -11.69 16.86 9.16
C GLU A 583 -12.06 15.44 8.71
N ASN A 584 -11.19 14.77 7.96
CA ASN A 584 -11.40 13.43 7.39
C ASN A 584 -12.70 13.35 6.54
N ARG A 585 -12.85 14.30 5.62
CA ARG A 585 -14.00 14.47 4.70
C ARG A 585 -13.52 14.43 3.25
N SER A 586 -14.42 14.27 2.29
CA SER A 586 -14.04 14.29 0.87
C SER A 586 -13.96 15.72 0.33
N VAL A 587 -13.04 16.00 -0.61
CA VAL A 587 -12.89 17.33 -1.23
C VAL A 587 -14.20 17.83 -1.85
N ALA A 588 -14.96 16.92 -2.47
CA ALA A 588 -16.23 17.24 -3.11
C ALA A 588 -17.31 17.76 -2.14
N GLN A 589 -17.18 17.50 -0.84
CA GLN A 589 -18.12 18.01 0.16
C GLN A 589 -17.90 19.49 0.48
N TYR A 590 -16.70 20.03 0.26
CA TYR A 590 -16.37 21.44 0.50
C TYR A 590 -16.78 22.37 -0.63
N ALA A 591 -17.04 21.82 -1.82
CA ALA A 591 -17.55 22.59 -2.97
C ALA A 591 -18.94 23.22 -2.74
N LYS A 592 -19.62 22.86 -1.64
CA LYS A 592 -20.96 23.36 -1.26
C LYS A 592 -20.94 24.26 -0.02
N GLU A 593 -19.78 24.42 0.62
CA GLU A 593 -19.64 25.23 1.82
C GLU A 593 -19.26 26.67 1.47
N GLU A 594 -19.64 27.61 2.33
CA GLU A 594 -19.29 29.01 2.16
C GLU A 594 -17.78 29.20 2.36
N ARG A 595 -17.15 29.93 1.42
CA ARG A 595 -15.69 30.01 1.31
C ARG A 595 -15.06 30.78 2.47
N THR A 596 -15.74 31.80 2.97
CA THR A 596 -15.28 32.64 4.08
C THR A 596 -15.21 31.83 5.37
N GLU A 597 -16.21 30.99 5.64
CA GLU A 597 -16.21 30.06 6.77
C GLU A 597 -15.10 29.01 6.67
N LEU A 598 -14.87 28.45 5.47
CA LEU A 598 -13.80 27.47 5.24
C LEU A 598 -12.41 28.10 5.46
N ARG A 599 -12.19 29.33 4.99
CA ARG A 599 -10.95 30.08 5.23
C ARG A 599 -10.76 30.39 6.71
N GLY A 600 -11.80 30.81 7.43
CA GLY A 600 -11.73 31.05 8.86
C GLY A 600 -11.30 29.81 9.66
N ARG A 601 -11.84 28.63 9.30
CA ARG A 601 -11.39 27.35 9.90
C ARG A 601 -9.96 26.98 9.52
N PHE A 602 -9.56 27.19 8.27
CA PHE A 602 -8.19 26.97 7.83
C PHE A 602 -7.21 27.82 8.63
N GLU A 603 -7.47 29.12 8.78
CA GLU A 603 -6.64 30.03 9.60
C GLU A 603 -6.60 29.63 11.08
N SER A 604 -7.72 29.15 11.63
CA SER A 604 -7.76 28.60 12.99
C SER A 604 -6.84 27.38 13.13
N MET A 605 -6.82 26.48 12.14
CA MET A 605 -5.93 25.31 12.15
C MET A 605 -4.46 25.67 11.94
N VAL A 606 -4.16 26.74 11.20
CA VAL A 606 -2.81 27.31 11.10
C VAL A 606 -2.35 27.87 12.44
N LYS A 607 -3.18 28.68 13.10
CA LYS A 607 -2.88 29.22 14.44
C LYS A 607 -2.70 28.12 15.49
N ALA A 608 -3.45 27.02 15.38
CA ALA A 608 -3.32 25.85 16.23
C ALA A 608 -2.08 24.98 15.91
N GLY A 609 -1.27 25.31 14.91
CA GLY A 609 -0.09 24.54 14.51
C GLY A 609 -0.39 23.22 13.79
N ARG A 610 -1.66 22.97 13.43
CA ARG A 610 -2.09 21.74 12.72
C ARG A 610 -1.87 21.81 11.21
N ILE A 611 -1.84 23.03 10.67
CA ILE A 611 -1.48 23.30 9.28
C ILE A 611 -0.29 24.25 9.27
N GLN A 612 0.72 23.93 8.47
CA GLN A 612 1.82 24.85 8.21
C GLN A 612 1.95 25.08 6.71
N PHE A 613 2.09 26.34 6.30
CA PHE A 613 2.21 26.74 4.91
C PHE A 613 3.62 27.29 4.67
N THR A 614 4.26 26.85 3.59
CA THR A 614 5.56 27.34 3.13
C THR A 614 5.60 27.37 1.60
N THR A 615 6.47 28.19 1.03
CA THR A 615 6.69 28.27 -0.42
C THR A 615 8.15 27.98 -0.72
N PHE A 616 8.43 27.16 -1.72
CA PHE A 616 9.81 26.90 -2.14
C PHE A 616 10.29 27.94 -3.15
N HIS A 617 11.57 28.30 -3.03
CA HIS A 617 12.29 29.18 -3.95
C HIS A 617 13.71 28.66 -4.11
N GLN A 618 14.44 29.16 -5.12
CA GLN A 618 15.78 28.63 -5.47
C GLN A 618 16.79 28.69 -4.32
N SER A 619 16.68 29.68 -3.43
CA SER A 619 17.54 29.81 -2.24
C SER A 619 17.05 29.05 -1.01
N PHE A 620 15.93 28.31 -1.10
CA PHE A 620 15.35 27.60 0.03
C PHE A 620 16.17 26.33 0.25
N SER A 621 16.66 26.10 1.47
CA SER A 621 17.63 25.05 1.75
C SER A 621 17.19 24.11 2.87
N TYR A 622 18.00 23.09 3.14
CA TYR A 622 17.81 22.15 4.23
C TYR A 622 17.70 22.87 5.59
N GLU A 623 18.49 23.92 5.79
CA GLU A 623 18.60 24.68 7.04
C GLU A 623 17.30 25.40 7.43
N ASP A 624 16.49 25.79 6.44
CA ASP A 624 15.18 26.42 6.66
C ASP A 624 14.05 25.38 6.76
N PHE A 625 14.24 24.23 6.13
CA PHE A 625 13.23 23.18 6.08
C PHE A 625 13.29 22.21 7.25
N ILE A 626 14.47 21.68 7.57
CA ILE A 626 14.67 20.62 8.55
C ILE A 626 15.30 21.15 9.83
N GLU A 627 16.56 21.57 9.78
CA GLU A 627 17.25 22.26 10.88
C GLU A 627 18.54 22.92 10.37
N GLY A 628 18.90 24.05 10.97
CA GLY A 628 20.09 24.80 10.60
C GLY A 628 20.71 25.54 11.77
N ILE A 629 22.00 25.83 11.66
CA ILE A 629 22.71 26.64 12.63
C ILE A 629 22.37 28.12 12.37
N LYS A 630 21.77 28.80 13.35
CA LYS A 630 21.44 30.22 13.27
C LYS A 630 22.19 31.01 14.34
N PRO A 631 22.72 32.20 14.02
CA PRO A 631 23.36 33.06 15.01
C PRO A 631 22.30 33.65 15.95
N GLU A 632 22.60 33.64 17.23
CA GLU A 632 21.83 34.26 18.30
C GLU A 632 22.72 35.25 19.00
N THR A 633 22.24 36.48 19.12
CA THR A 633 22.95 37.51 19.87
C THR A 633 22.38 37.51 21.28
N ASP A 634 23.25 37.33 22.26
CA ASP A 634 22.87 37.56 23.64
C ASP A 634 22.81 39.08 23.86
N ASP A 635 21.60 39.62 24.02
CA ASP A 635 21.32 41.05 24.21
C ASP A 635 22.07 41.65 25.43
N GLU A 636 22.52 40.82 26.38
CA GLU A 636 23.27 41.29 27.55
C GLU A 636 24.80 41.30 27.36
N THR A 637 25.33 40.43 26.49
CA THR A 637 26.79 40.28 26.30
C THR A 637 27.28 40.72 24.92
N ASN A 638 26.36 40.98 23.98
CA ASN A 638 26.65 41.18 22.55
C ASN A 638 27.48 40.04 21.93
N LEU A 639 27.53 38.87 22.58
CA LEU A 639 28.21 37.70 22.05
C LEU A 639 27.27 36.96 21.11
N VAL A 640 27.77 36.65 19.92
CA VAL A 640 27.07 35.80 18.95
C VAL A 640 27.33 34.35 19.31
N SER A 641 26.29 33.63 19.67
CA SER A 641 26.28 32.17 19.82
C SER A 641 25.60 31.53 18.61
N TYR A 642 25.93 30.27 18.31
CA TYR A 642 25.37 29.56 17.17
C TYR A 642 24.51 28.40 17.68
N ALA A 643 23.20 28.49 17.50
CA ALA A 643 22.25 27.49 17.96
C ALA A 643 21.62 26.74 16.79
N VAL A 644 21.39 25.43 16.96
CA VAL A 644 20.66 24.63 15.97
C VAL A 644 19.17 24.93 16.13
N ARG A 645 18.56 25.54 15.11
CA ARG A 645 17.14 25.88 15.07
C ARG A 645 16.38 24.91 14.16
N PRO A 646 15.21 24.41 14.59
CA PRO A 646 14.38 23.54 13.77
C PRO A 646 13.71 24.32 12.64
N GLY A 647 13.71 23.75 11.44
CA GLY A 647 13.03 24.26 10.26
C GLY A 647 11.53 23.93 10.24
N VAL A 648 10.84 24.39 9.19
CA VAL A 648 9.38 24.27 9.07
C VAL A 648 8.87 22.82 9.12
N PHE A 649 9.53 21.89 8.43
CA PHE A 649 9.16 20.48 8.41
C PHE A 649 9.36 19.81 9.78
N LYS A 650 10.50 20.06 10.43
CA LYS A 650 10.78 19.49 11.75
C LYS A 650 9.80 20.00 12.80
N ARG A 651 9.40 21.27 12.72
CA ARG A 651 8.40 21.84 13.65
C ARG A 651 7.05 21.13 13.57
N ILE A 652 6.44 21.05 12.39
CA ILE A 652 5.15 20.38 12.24
C ILE A 652 5.24 18.86 12.50
N ALA A 653 6.37 18.21 12.18
CA ALA A 653 6.56 16.80 12.48
C ALA A 653 6.60 16.53 14.00
N VAL A 654 7.17 17.44 14.79
CA VAL A 654 7.16 17.32 16.26
C VAL A 654 5.75 17.52 16.81
N GLU A 655 5.01 18.51 16.32
CA GLU A 655 3.60 18.71 16.70
C GLU A 655 2.76 17.47 16.39
N ALA A 656 2.93 16.91 15.18
CA ALA A 656 2.23 15.71 14.75
C ALA A 656 2.63 14.46 15.57
N ALA A 657 3.91 14.31 15.92
CA ALA A 657 4.39 13.20 16.73
C ALA A 657 3.93 13.29 18.19
N TYR A 658 3.81 14.51 18.74
CA TYR A 658 3.39 14.72 20.11
C TYR A 658 1.99 14.15 20.42
N ASP A 659 1.08 14.17 19.45
CA ASP A 659 -0.26 13.55 19.57
C ASP A 659 -0.23 12.06 19.92
N PHE A 660 0.86 11.33 19.59
CA PHE A 660 1.01 9.92 19.95
C PHE A 660 1.48 9.71 21.39
N VAL A 661 2.13 10.70 21.99
CA VAL A 661 2.63 10.61 23.36
C VAL A 661 1.85 11.44 24.34
N ALA A 662 1.05 12.42 23.91
CA ALA A 662 0.16 13.17 24.80
C ALA A 662 -0.76 12.27 25.68
N PRO A 663 -1.28 11.11 25.19
CA PRO A 663 -2.09 10.21 26.01
C PRO A 663 -1.28 9.26 26.91
N VAL A 664 -0.01 9.00 26.57
CA VAL A 664 0.86 7.98 27.20
C VAL A 664 1.96 8.58 28.06
N ALA A 665 2.26 9.86 27.85
CA ALA A 665 3.04 10.67 28.76
C ALA A 665 2.31 10.62 30.10
N ASP A 666 2.77 9.70 30.94
CA ASP A 666 2.49 9.72 32.35
C ASP A 666 2.65 11.18 32.78
N LYS A 667 1.75 11.69 33.62
CA LYS A 667 1.92 12.97 34.31
C LYS A 667 3.06 12.84 35.31
N THR A 668 4.19 12.31 34.85
CA THR A 668 5.44 12.06 35.54
C THR A 668 6.03 13.42 35.82
N LYS A 669 5.59 13.97 36.95
CA LYS A 669 6.28 15.01 37.71
C LYS A 669 6.89 16.10 36.82
N VAL A 670 6.10 16.69 35.92
CA VAL A 670 6.14 18.14 35.88
C VAL A 670 5.71 18.55 37.27
N ASP A 671 6.49 19.35 37.97
CA ASP A 671 6.12 19.84 39.30
C ASP A 671 4.95 20.81 39.11
N VAL A 672 3.76 20.26 38.83
CA VAL A 672 2.52 20.99 38.56
C VAL A 672 2.26 21.96 39.72
N ALA A 673 2.73 21.60 40.92
CA ALA A 673 2.72 22.47 42.09
C ALA A 673 3.52 23.77 41.91
N PHE A 674 4.69 23.76 41.26
CA PHE A 674 5.45 24.98 41.01
C PHE A 674 4.86 25.80 39.86
N ASP A 675 4.40 25.15 38.80
CA ASP A 675 3.78 25.84 37.65
C ASP A 675 2.49 26.55 38.07
N GLU A 676 1.64 25.90 38.88
CA GLU A 676 0.45 26.53 39.49
C GLU A 676 0.83 27.74 40.37
N LEU A 677 1.91 27.64 41.14
CA LEU A 677 2.40 28.74 41.98
C LEU A 677 2.99 29.88 41.16
N PHE A 678 3.67 29.58 40.05
CA PHE A 678 4.23 30.57 39.14
C PHE A 678 3.11 31.28 38.38
N GLU A 679 2.13 30.56 37.83
CA GLU A 679 0.95 31.16 37.19
C GLU A 679 0.17 32.03 38.17
N ARG A 680 -0.06 31.55 39.40
CA ARG A 680 -0.72 32.35 40.45
C ARG A 680 0.04 33.64 40.73
N TYR A 681 1.36 33.56 40.82
CA TYR A 681 2.19 34.74 41.02
C TYR A 681 2.11 35.70 39.83
N THR A 682 2.22 35.20 38.60
CA THR A 682 2.09 36.01 37.38
C THR A 682 0.73 36.68 37.28
N ASN A 683 -0.36 35.99 37.62
CA ASN A 683 -1.70 36.58 37.65
C ASN A 683 -1.83 37.68 38.72
N GLN A 684 -1.25 37.49 39.92
CA GLN A 684 -1.20 38.55 40.94
C GLN A 684 -0.42 39.78 40.47
N VAL A 685 0.66 39.56 39.73
CA VAL A 685 1.45 40.64 39.12
C VAL A 685 0.65 41.34 38.02
N GLU A 686 -0.01 40.60 37.14
CA GLU A 686 -0.83 41.15 36.06
C GLU A 686 -2.01 41.98 36.59
N GLU A 687 -2.69 41.49 37.63
CA GLU A 687 -3.75 42.23 38.33
C GLU A 687 -3.21 43.53 38.93
N ALA A 688 -2.05 43.47 39.62
CA ALA A 688 -1.41 44.64 40.20
C ALA A 688 -0.97 45.67 39.14
N LEU A 689 -0.37 45.21 38.04
CA LEU A 689 0.04 46.07 36.91
C LEU A 689 -1.17 46.71 36.22
N THR A 690 -2.26 45.96 36.05
CA THR A 690 -3.53 46.47 35.50
C THR A 690 -4.15 47.53 36.41
N ALA A 691 -4.04 47.34 37.73
CA ALA A 691 -4.45 48.31 38.75
C ALA A 691 -3.47 49.51 38.89
N LYS A 692 -2.37 49.53 38.11
CA LYS A 692 -1.27 50.50 38.18
C LYS A 692 -0.54 50.54 39.54
N GLU A 693 -0.53 49.42 40.25
CA GLU A 693 0.21 49.23 41.48
C GLU A 693 1.65 48.77 41.20
N GLN A 694 2.61 49.20 42.03
CA GLN A 694 4.00 48.79 41.90
C GLN A 694 4.25 47.45 42.59
N VAL A 695 4.74 46.46 41.84
CA VAL A 695 5.16 45.17 42.38
C VAL A 695 6.66 45.21 42.67
N ILE A 696 7.02 45.26 43.95
CA ILE A 696 8.42 45.34 44.40
C ILE A 696 8.85 44.05 45.12
N ILE A 697 9.94 43.44 44.64
CA ILE A 697 10.49 42.18 45.14
C ILE A 697 11.87 42.42 45.78
N PRO A 698 12.12 41.97 47.02
CA PRO A 698 13.43 42.07 47.66
C PRO A 698 14.40 40.99 47.15
N THR A 699 15.68 41.35 46.96
CA THR A 699 16.76 40.41 46.70
C THR A 699 17.42 39.94 48.01
N ARG A 700 18.23 38.86 47.96
CA ARG A 700 18.98 38.36 49.13
C ARG A 700 19.90 39.41 49.78
N SER A 701 20.37 40.38 49.00
CA SER A 701 21.22 41.49 49.47
C SER A 701 20.43 42.71 49.98
N GLY A 702 19.10 42.66 50.00
CA GLY A 702 18.21 43.74 50.47
C GLY A 702 17.93 44.83 49.43
N LYS A 703 18.49 44.72 48.21
CA LYS A 703 18.12 45.61 47.09
C LYS A 703 16.73 45.25 46.57
N LYS A 704 16.04 46.22 45.97
CA LYS A 704 14.66 46.07 45.48
C LYS A 704 14.62 45.99 43.95
N LEU A 705 13.83 45.05 43.44
CA LEU A 705 13.48 44.91 42.03
C LEU A 705 12.00 45.27 41.84
N GLU A 706 11.67 45.98 40.78
CA GLU A 706 10.30 46.31 40.37
C GLU A 706 9.96 45.47 39.14
N VAL A 707 8.79 44.83 39.13
CA VAL A 707 8.26 44.20 37.92
C VAL A 707 7.63 45.28 37.06
N ILE A 708 8.13 45.43 35.83
CA ILE A 708 7.71 46.50 34.93
C ILE A 708 6.63 46.05 33.94
N ASP A 709 6.66 44.79 33.51
CA ASP A 709 5.73 44.25 32.51
C ASP A 709 5.79 42.71 32.44
N ILE A 710 4.84 42.10 31.73
CA ILE A 710 4.82 40.68 31.39
C ILE A 710 4.85 40.57 29.86
N SER A 711 5.82 39.83 29.30
CA SER A 711 5.90 39.68 27.83
C SER A 711 4.75 38.84 27.26
N ASP A 712 4.50 38.90 25.95
CA ASP A 712 3.49 38.05 25.25
C ASP A 712 3.65 36.54 25.49
N HIS A 713 4.85 36.10 25.87
CA HIS A 713 5.17 34.71 26.24
C HIS A 713 5.07 34.40 27.75
N GLY A 714 4.50 35.30 28.57
CA GLY A 714 4.29 35.11 30.01
C GLY A 714 5.54 35.25 30.90
N ASN A 715 6.62 35.88 30.41
CA ASN A 715 7.83 36.11 31.19
C ASN A 715 7.76 37.43 31.96
N LEU A 716 8.27 37.43 33.20
CA LEU A 716 8.31 38.65 34.02
C LEU A 716 9.52 39.51 33.62
N LEU A 717 9.28 40.80 33.40
CA LEU A 717 10.30 41.80 33.12
C LEU A 717 10.56 42.62 34.38
N LEU A 718 11.79 42.66 34.87
CA LEU A 718 12.15 43.35 36.12
C LEU A 718 13.26 44.36 35.94
N LYS A 719 13.27 45.40 36.79
CA LYS A 719 14.32 46.42 36.87
C LYS A 719 14.66 46.73 38.32
N HIS A 720 15.87 47.21 38.59
CA HIS A 720 16.19 47.75 39.93
C HIS A 720 15.47 49.07 40.22
N VAL A 721 14.82 49.15 41.38
CA VAL A 721 14.13 50.37 41.86
C VAL A 721 15.14 51.52 41.93
N ASN A 722 14.79 52.66 41.34
CA ASN A 722 15.62 53.87 41.25
C ASN A 722 16.96 53.72 40.50
N SER A 723 17.14 52.69 39.66
CA SER A 723 18.32 52.59 38.81
C SER A 723 18.21 53.49 37.58
N SER A 724 19.28 54.26 37.29
CA SER A 724 19.47 55.01 36.03
C SER A 724 19.81 54.11 34.84
N THR A 725 20.08 52.82 35.07
CA THR A 725 20.33 51.84 34.01
C THR A 725 19.03 51.32 33.40
N THR A 726 19.02 51.17 32.07
CA THR A 726 17.95 50.58 31.24
C THR A 726 17.94 49.05 31.27
N ARG A 727 18.73 48.41 32.15
CA ARG A 727 18.88 46.96 32.17
C ARG A 727 17.63 46.32 32.75
N THR A 728 16.90 45.63 31.88
CA THR A 728 15.72 44.82 32.21
C THR A 728 16.13 43.36 32.32
N TYR A 729 15.68 42.70 33.37
CA TYR A 729 15.92 41.28 33.62
C TYR A 729 14.68 40.48 33.21
N VAL A 730 14.86 39.50 32.33
CA VAL A 730 13.79 38.61 31.87
C VAL A 730 13.79 37.32 32.69
N ILE A 731 12.68 37.04 33.37
CA ILE A 731 12.50 35.84 34.19
C ILE A 731 11.50 34.92 33.51
N SER A 732 12.00 33.80 32.99
CA SER A 732 11.17 32.80 32.33
C SER A 732 10.73 31.69 33.26
N LEU A 733 9.55 31.14 32.99
CA LEU A 733 8.99 29.99 33.70
C LEU A 733 9.95 28.79 33.61
N ASN A 734 10.46 28.48 32.42
CA ASN A 734 11.30 27.30 32.20
C ASN A 734 12.63 27.34 32.97
N ARG A 735 13.29 28.51 33.03
CA ARG A 735 14.52 28.67 33.83
C ARG A 735 14.22 28.65 35.34
N SER A 736 13.11 29.25 35.75
CA SER A 736 12.65 29.23 37.14
C SER A 736 12.32 27.80 37.59
N ARG A 737 11.65 27.01 36.74
CA ARG A 737 11.34 25.59 36.97
C ARG A 737 12.60 24.75 37.12
N ALA A 738 13.58 24.92 36.23
CA ALA A 738 14.87 24.22 36.30
C ALA A 738 15.63 24.54 37.59
N LEU A 739 15.66 25.82 37.99
CA LEU A 739 16.29 26.25 39.24
C LEU A 739 15.54 25.75 40.49
N ASN A 740 14.20 25.77 40.46
CA ASN A 740 13.38 25.27 41.57
C ASN A 740 13.61 23.77 41.81
N ALA A 741 13.73 22.99 40.73
CA ALA A 741 14.03 21.56 40.81
C ALA A 741 15.47 21.27 41.27
N ALA A 742 16.44 22.06 40.78
CA ALA A 742 17.85 21.87 41.14
C ALA A 742 18.18 22.31 42.57
N PHE A 743 17.48 23.32 43.09
CA PHE A 743 17.74 23.89 44.42
C PHE A 743 16.47 23.92 45.29
N PRO A 744 16.08 22.79 45.92
CA PRO A 744 14.89 22.72 46.77
C PRO A 744 14.92 23.67 47.96
N ASP A 745 16.11 24.05 48.43
CA ASP A 745 16.34 25.05 49.47
C ASP A 745 17.22 26.19 48.91
N LEU A 746 16.67 27.41 48.88
CA LEU A 746 17.36 28.59 48.36
C LEU A 746 18.31 29.24 49.38
N ASP A 747 18.17 28.90 50.67
CA ASP A 747 19.00 29.45 51.75
C ASP A 747 20.34 28.70 51.85
N ALA A 748 20.39 27.45 51.38
CA ALA A 748 21.58 26.62 51.31
C ALA A 748 22.60 27.04 50.22
N LEU A 749 22.26 28.02 49.37
CA LEU A 749 23.14 28.49 48.30
C LEU A 749 24.31 29.33 48.86
N GLU A 750 25.54 28.97 48.52
CA GLU A 750 26.74 29.74 48.89
C GLU A 750 26.93 30.96 47.98
N ASN A 751 26.75 30.80 46.66
CA ASN A 751 26.92 31.87 45.69
C ASN A 751 25.88 31.76 44.56
N ILE A 752 24.85 32.61 44.62
CA ILE A 752 23.70 32.57 43.70
C ILE A 752 24.14 32.58 42.24
N ASP A 753 25.02 33.51 41.86
CA ASP A 753 25.37 33.69 40.45
C ASP A 753 26.24 32.54 39.93
N ARG A 754 27.14 31.98 40.75
CA ARG A 754 27.91 30.78 40.38
C ARG A 754 27.00 29.56 40.26
N ASP A 755 26.20 29.32 41.30
CA ASP A 755 25.43 28.08 41.45
C ASP A 755 24.28 28.04 40.43
N PHE A 756 23.57 29.16 40.21
CA PHE A 756 22.52 29.22 39.18
C PHE A 756 23.09 29.13 37.77
N ARG A 757 24.29 29.67 37.54
CA ARG A 757 24.97 29.57 36.24
C ARG A 757 25.29 28.12 35.87
N THR A 758 25.53 27.24 36.83
CA THR A 758 25.72 25.80 36.54
C THR A 758 24.48 25.13 35.96
N VAL A 759 23.29 25.69 36.22
CA VAL A 759 22.00 25.13 35.79
C VAL A 759 21.44 25.84 34.55
N ILE A 760 21.47 27.18 34.53
CA ILE A 760 20.81 27.98 33.47
C ILE A 760 21.79 28.79 32.59
N GLY A 761 23.10 28.67 32.80
CA GLY A 761 24.16 29.26 31.96
C GLY A 761 24.36 30.78 32.01
N GLY A 762 23.29 31.56 32.25
CA GLY A 762 23.27 33.04 32.21
C GLY A 762 23.32 33.76 33.58
N SER A 763 23.55 35.08 33.57
CA SER A 763 24.00 35.92 34.71
C SER A 763 22.93 36.67 35.52
N ASN A 764 21.66 36.29 35.47
CA ASN A 764 20.60 36.98 36.22
C ASN A 764 20.25 36.29 37.54
N GLY A 765 21.22 35.63 38.17
CA GLY A 765 21.01 34.74 39.31
C GLY A 765 20.26 35.44 40.45
N THR A 766 20.64 36.68 40.77
CA THR A 766 19.99 37.49 41.80
C THR A 766 18.50 37.78 41.52
N ALA A 767 18.11 38.01 40.26
CA ALA A 767 16.72 38.28 39.89
C ALA A 767 15.87 37.00 39.87
N TYR A 768 16.43 35.89 39.36
CA TYR A 768 15.79 34.57 39.44
C TYR A 768 15.59 34.13 40.90
N TRP A 769 16.58 34.36 41.77
CA TRP A 769 16.48 34.05 43.20
C TRP A 769 15.33 34.84 43.85
N ALA A 770 15.21 36.13 43.55
CA ALA A 770 14.18 36.99 44.13
C ALA A 770 12.75 36.53 43.75
N VAL A 771 12.53 36.22 42.47
CA VAL A 771 11.23 35.72 41.99
C VAL A 771 10.92 34.34 42.57
N LEU A 772 11.89 33.41 42.58
CA LEU A 772 11.71 32.08 43.16
C LEU A 772 11.39 32.14 44.66
N ASN A 773 12.06 33.01 45.40
CA ASN A 773 11.80 33.20 46.82
C ASN A 773 10.37 33.75 47.06
N GLN A 774 9.93 34.69 46.23
CA GLN A 774 8.58 35.24 46.30
C GLN A 774 7.51 34.18 46.02
N ILE A 775 7.67 33.38 44.98
CA ILE A 775 6.74 32.29 44.62
C ILE A 775 6.65 31.26 45.76
N ARG A 776 7.77 30.91 46.39
CA ARG A 776 7.82 29.96 47.52
C ARG A 776 7.15 30.49 48.78
N SER A 777 7.13 31.80 48.98
CA SER A 777 6.49 32.44 50.12
C SER A 777 4.95 32.53 50.01
N LEU A 778 4.37 32.16 48.86
CA LEU A 778 2.92 32.15 48.68
C LEU A 778 2.23 31.13 49.60
N PRO A 779 1.09 31.47 50.23
CA PRO A 779 0.37 30.57 51.12
C PRO A 779 -0.17 29.34 50.35
N LYS A 780 0.17 28.14 50.83
CA LYS A 780 -0.32 26.86 50.29
C LYS A 780 -1.77 26.63 50.74
N GLU A 781 -2.73 26.67 49.81
CA GLU A 781 -4.14 26.37 50.12
C GLU A 781 -4.44 24.87 50.10
N LYS A 782 -5.47 24.46 50.88
CA LYS A 782 -6.00 23.09 50.87
C LYS A 782 -6.82 22.87 49.59
N LYS A 783 -6.48 21.82 48.84
CA LYS A 783 -7.12 21.43 47.58
C LYS A 783 -8.66 21.48 47.63
N LYS A 784 -9.26 22.31 46.79
CA LYS A 784 -10.63 22.10 46.28
C LYS A 784 -10.53 21.44 44.91
N GLU A 785 -11.36 20.43 44.68
CA GLU A 785 -11.51 19.76 43.38
C GLU A 785 -11.90 20.79 42.32
N GLN A 786 -11.01 21.04 41.36
CA GLN A 786 -11.32 21.69 40.10
C GLN A 786 -10.80 20.81 38.96
N THR A 787 -11.62 20.68 37.92
CA THR A 787 -11.33 20.02 36.65
C THR A 787 -10.02 20.54 36.06
N PRO A 788 -9.11 19.68 35.58
CA PRO A 788 -7.79 20.11 35.14
C PRO A 788 -7.90 20.89 33.82
N THR A 789 -7.65 22.20 33.87
CA THR A 789 -7.39 23.02 32.69
C THR A 789 -6.09 22.52 32.05
N THR A 790 -6.16 22.05 30.80
CA THR A 790 -4.99 21.52 30.10
C THR A 790 -4.17 22.69 29.56
N VAL A 791 -3.06 23.03 30.21
CA VAL A 791 -2.10 24.02 29.70
C VAL A 791 -1.52 23.50 28.37
N ALA A 792 -1.65 24.29 27.30
CA ALA A 792 -1.10 23.94 25.99
C ALA A 792 0.43 24.08 26.03
N LEU A 793 1.15 22.96 25.97
CA LEU A 793 2.62 22.95 25.97
C LEU A 793 3.19 23.67 24.75
N LEU A 794 4.26 24.43 24.95
CA LEU A 794 5.00 25.08 23.87
C LEU A 794 5.81 24.05 23.08
N PHE A 795 6.20 24.42 21.86
CA PHE A 795 7.03 23.57 20.99
C PHE A 795 8.32 23.10 21.70
N GLU A 796 8.97 23.99 22.45
CA GLU A 796 10.22 23.68 23.17
C GLU A 796 10.05 22.61 24.24
N ASP A 797 8.85 22.49 24.84
CA ASP A 797 8.53 21.46 25.83
C ASP A 797 8.17 20.12 25.17
N LYS A 798 7.54 20.16 24.00
CA LYS A 798 7.17 18.97 23.22
C LYS A 798 8.37 18.28 22.60
N LEU A 799 9.33 19.07 22.10
CA LEU A 799 10.51 18.57 21.39
C LEU A 799 11.28 17.47 22.16
N PRO A 800 11.72 17.67 23.43
CA PRO A 800 12.46 16.63 24.16
C PRO A 800 11.62 15.39 24.47
N ILE A 801 10.29 15.51 24.55
CA ILE A 801 9.38 14.35 24.72
C ILE A 801 9.33 13.57 23.41
N VAL A 802 9.17 14.26 22.28
CA VAL A 802 9.11 13.66 20.95
C VAL A 802 10.43 12.99 20.56
N GLU A 803 11.56 13.59 20.89
CA GLU A 803 12.89 13.03 20.64
C GLU A 803 13.15 11.74 21.44
N ARG A 804 12.39 11.48 22.51
CA ARG A 804 12.46 10.26 23.33
C ARG A 804 11.41 9.21 22.97
N ILE A 805 10.60 9.44 21.94
CA ILE A 805 9.56 8.48 21.54
C ILE A 805 10.22 7.17 21.09
N ASP A 806 9.88 6.09 21.78
CA ASP A 806 10.13 4.75 21.28
C ASP A 806 9.03 4.34 20.31
N TRP A 807 9.26 4.58 19.02
CA TRP A 807 8.34 4.20 17.95
C TRP A 807 8.16 2.67 17.79
N ALA A 808 8.97 1.84 18.45
CA ALA A 808 8.75 0.39 18.50
C ALA A 808 7.64 -0.01 19.49
N ASN A 809 7.23 0.90 20.38
CA ASN A 809 6.19 0.64 21.37
C ASN A 809 4.84 0.38 20.68
N ARG A 810 4.33 -0.85 20.84
CA ARG A 810 3.07 -1.29 20.22
C ARG A 810 1.85 -0.52 20.71
N ALA A 811 1.86 0.05 21.92
CA ALA A 811 0.76 0.84 22.45
C ALA A 811 0.49 2.11 21.61
N LEU A 812 1.52 2.64 20.93
CA LEU A 812 1.38 3.81 20.07
C LEU A 812 0.51 3.52 18.83
N ARG A 813 0.42 2.26 18.38
CA ARG A 813 -0.38 1.87 17.19
C ARG A 813 -1.88 1.93 17.44
N SER A 814 -2.33 1.83 18.69
CA SER A 814 -3.75 1.95 19.05
C SER A 814 -4.20 3.39 19.27
N ILE A 815 -3.28 4.37 19.24
CA ILE A 815 -3.60 5.77 19.52
C ILE A 815 -4.17 6.43 18.28
N LYS A 816 -5.34 7.04 18.45
CA LYS A 816 -6.01 7.83 17.41
C LYS A 816 -5.46 9.26 17.40
N ALA A 817 -4.29 9.44 16.78
CA ALA A 817 -3.68 10.76 16.59
C ALA A 817 -4.45 11.61 15.56
N LYS A 818 -4.44 12.93 15.71
CA LYS A 818 -5.11 13.83 14.76
C LYS A 818 -4.22 14.05 13.53
N PRO A 819 -4.79 14.29 12.35
CA PRO A 819 -4.02 14.63 11.15
C PRO A 819 -3.42 16.04 11.26
N TYR A 820 -2.24 16.20 10.64
CA TYR A 820 -1.50 17.46 10.46
C TYR A 820 -1.17 17.63 8.97
N VAL A 821 -1.06 18.86 8.47
CA VAL A 821 -0.82 19.13 7.04
C VAL A 821 0.29 20.17 6.85
N LEU A 822 1.32 19.81 6.10
CA LEU A 822 2.31 20.74 5.58
C LEU A 822 1.99 21.05 4.12
N VAL A 823 1.66 22.32 3.83
CA VAL A 823 1.45 22.82 2.48
C VAL A 823 2.76 23.42 1.96
N ILE A 824 3.22 22.94 0.80
CA ILE A 824 4.44 23.41 0.12
C ILE A 824 4.03 23.97 -1.25
N ASP A 825 3.88 25.28 -1.32
CA ASP A 825 3.58 25.96 -2.58
C ASP A 825 4.82 26.03 -3.47
N GLU A 826 4.64 25.90 -4.78
CA GLU A 826 5.71 25.97 -5.79
C GLU A 826 6.85 24.97 -5.52
N ILE A 827 6.51 23.73 -5.18
CA ILE A 827 7.46 22.70 -4.70
C ILE A 827 8.62 22.48 -5.66
N ASN A 828 8.42 22.68 -6.96
CA ASN A 828 9.42 22.48 -8.00
C ASN A 828 10.41 23.66 -8.15
N ARG A 829 10.17 24.83 -7.53
CA ARG A 829 11.08 25.99 -7.60
C ARG A 829 12.31 25.87 -6.69
N GLY A 830 12.35 24.88 -5.81
CA GLY A 830 13.50 24.57 -4.96
C GLY A 830 14.11 23.22 -5.32
N ASN A 831 15.38 23.02 -4.96
CA ASN A 831 16.02 21.72 -5.11
C ASN A 831 15.50 20.75 -4.04
N ILE A 832 14.45 20.02 -4.38
CA ILE A 832 13.73 19.17 -3.41
C ILE A 832 14.67 18.11 -2.80
N ALA A 833 15.61 17.58 -3.57
CA ALA A 833 16.57 16.60 -3.05
C ALA A 833 17.50 17.21 -1.98
N ALA A 834 18.01 18.42 -2.23
CA ALA A 834 18.83 19.15 -1.26
C ALA A 834 18.01 19.61 -0.04
N ILE A 835 16.78 20.10 -0.25
CA ILE A 835 15.90 20.62 0.81
C ILE A 835 15.47 19.49 1.77
N PHE A 836 15.06 18.33 1.24
CA PHE A 836 14.65 17.20 2.08
C PHE A 836 15.84 16.39 2.62
N GLY A 837 17.00 16.45 1.96
CA GLY A 837 18.20 15.69 2.34
C GLY A 837 17.91 14.20 2.52
N GLU A 838 18.35 13.64 3.66
CA GLU A 838 18.13 12.25 4.05
C GLU A 838 16.66 11.90 4.34
N LEU A 839 15.82 12.90 4.63
CA LEU A 839 14.41 12.69 5.01
C LEU A 839 13.51 12.41 3.80
N ILE A 840 14.02 12.62 2.59
CA ILE A 840 13.32 12.30 1.34
C ILE A 840 12.88 10.84 1.27
N THR A 841 13.56 9.93 1.98
CA THR A 841 13.19 8.52 2.04
C THR A 841 12.17 8.25 3.15
N LEU A 842 12.18 9.03 4.22
CA LEU A 842 11.30 8.85 5.38
C LEU A 842 9.87 9.34 5.15
N ILE A 843 9.62 10.11 4.09
CA ILE A 843 8.24 10.52 3.74
C ILE A 843 7.42 9.37 3.13
N GLU A 844 8.05 8.25 2.74
CA GLU A 844 7.36 7.06 2.22
C GLU A 844 6.42 6.45 3.28
N PRO A 845 5.17 6.07 2.93
CA PRO A 845 4.16 5.61 3.90
C PRO A 845 4.61 4.47 4.83
N ASP A 846 5.39 3.53 4.31
CA ASP A 846 5.92 2.37 5.01
C ASP A 846 7.15 2.68 5.87
N LYS A 847 7.90 3.74 5.55
CA LYS A 847 9.13 4.16 6.26
C LYS A 847 8.93 5.22 7.33
N ARG A 848 7.75 5.84 7.34
CA ARG A 848 7.30 6.68 8.45
C ARG A 848 7.23 5.87 9.75
N ALA A 849 7.25 6.57 10.87
CA ALA A 849 7.10 5.96 12.17
C ALA A 849 5.81 5.10 12.24
N LEU A 850 5.88 3.97 12.95
CA LEU A 850 4.84 2.93 13.02
C LEU A 850 4.53 2.19 11.70
N GLY A 851 5.19 2.54 10.59
CA GLY A 851 5.11 1.86 9.30
C GLY A 851 5.70 0.43 9.31
N ALA A 852 5.48 -0.31 8.22
CA ALA A 852 5.97 -1.67 8.08
C ALA A 852 7.50 -1.77 7.97
N GLU A 853 8.13 -0.75 7.38
CA GLU A 853 9.58 -0.58 7.24
C GLU A 853 10.03 0.70 7.95
N ALA A 854 9.41 1.00 9.11
CA ALA A 854 9.65 2.23 9.86
C ALA A 854 11.15 2.50 10.03
N ALA A 855 11.57 3.70 9.64
CA ALA A 855 12.96 4.10 9.63
C ALA A 855 13.14 5.47 10.32
N SER A 856 14.36 5.73 10.75
CA SER A 856 14.79 7.02 11.30
C SER A 856 16.13 7.40 10.70
N ALA A 857 16.37 8.69 10.52
CA ALA A 857 17.66 9.22 10.09
C ALA A 857 18.30 10.04 11.22
N SER A 858 19.63 10.07 11.28
CA SER A 858 20.35 10.98 12.18
C SER A 858 20.52 12.32 11.48
N LEU A 859 19.99 13.39 12.08
CA LEU A 859 20.07 14.73 11.50
C LEU A 859 21.52 15.26 11.56
N PRO A 860 22.00 15.97 10.53
CA PRO A 860 23.41 16.34 10.39
C PRO A 860 23.86 17.41 11.38
N TYR A 861 23.00 18.31 11.83
CA TYR A 861 23.37 19.42 12.72
C TYR A 861 23.22 19.04 14.20
N SER A 862 22.04 18.59 14.61
CA SER A 862 21.74 18.20 15.99
C SER A 862 22.28 16.83 16.37
N LYS A 863 22.60 15.97 15.38
CA LYS A 863 22.99 14.55 15.54
C LYS A 863 21.92 13.67 16.20
N LYS A 864 20.69 14.17 16.35
CA LYS A 864 19.59 13.44 16.97
C LYS A 864 18.87 12.55 15.94
N PRO A 865 18.32 11.41 16.36
CA PRO A 865 17.47 10.60 15.51
C PRO A 865 16.15 11.33 15.23
N PHE A 866 15.65 11.21 14.00
CA PHE A 866 14.41 11.80 13.56
C PHE A 866 13.63 10.83 12.66
N SER A 867 12.32 10.76 12.87
CA SER A 867 11.40 9.97 12.03
C SER A 867 10.16 10.80 11.72
N VAL A 868 9.56 10.55 10.56
CA VAL A 868 8.35 11.26 10.10
C VAL A 868 7.13 10.55 10.68
N PRO A 869 6.24 11.24 11.43
CA PRO A 869 5.08 10.59 12.02
C PRO A 869 4.01 10.23 10.96
N PRO A 870 3.19 9.20 11.21
CA PRO A 870 2.26 8.67 10.19
C PRO A 870 1.03 9.57 9.96
N ASN A 871 0.74 10.53 10.85
CA ASN A 871 -0.36 11.49 10.76
C ASN A 871 0.01 12.83 10.09
N LEU A 872 1.24 13.00 9.60
CA LEU A 872 1.68 14.21 8.90
C LEU A 872 1.45 14.11 7.39
N HIS A 873 0.56 14.89 6.82
CA HIS A 873 0.34 14.95 5.38
C HIS A 873 1.18 16.05 4.73
N ILE A 874 1.70 15.81 3.53
CA ILE A 874 2.43 16.80 2.72
C ILE A 874 1.60 17.10 1.47
N LEU A 875 1.27 18.37 1.27
CA LEU A 875 0.50 18.84 0.13
C LEU A 875 1.31 19.86 -0.67
N GLY A 876 1.81 19.47 -1.84
CA GLY A 876 2.56 20.33 -2.73
C GLY A 876 1.69 20.97 -3.82
N THR A 877 2.07 22.14 -4.32
CA THR A 877 1.60 22.66 -5.61
C THR A 877 2.75 22.75 -6.60
N MET A 878 2.47 22.52 -7.89
CA MET A 878 3.48 22.52 -8.95
C MET A 878 2.94 23.18 -10.22
N ASN A 879 3.60 24.24 -10.70
CA ASN A 879 3.34 24.78 -12.04
C ASN A 879 4.12 23.96 -13.07
N THR A 880 3.44 23.50 -14.11
CA THR A 880 4.06 22.65 -15.14
C THR A 880 4.59 23.41 -16.36
N ALA A 881 4.14 24.64 -16.60
CA ALA A 881 4.60 25.48 -17.71
C ALA A 881 5.97 26.13 -17.50
N ASP A 882 6.43 26.26 -16.24
CA ASP A 882 7.64 27.02 -15.92
C ASP A 882 8.91 26.27 -16.37
N ARG A 883 9.58 26.80 -17.39
CA ARG A 883 10.83 26.24 -17.94
C ARG A 883 12.07 26.47 -17.06
N SER A 884 11.98 27.37 -16.08
CA SER A 884 13.08 27.78 -15.18
C SER A 884 13.22 26.91 -13.92
N VAL A 885 12.58 25.75 -13.91
CA VAL A 885 12.33 24.93 -12.73
C VAL A 885 13.13 23.63 -12.80
N GLU A 886 13.66 23.18 -11.66
CA GLU A 886 14.30 21.87 -11.56
C GLU A 886 13.29 20.75 -11.87
N ALA A 887 13.65 19.88 -12.82
CA ALA A 887 12.81 18.74 -13.17
C ALA A 887 12.68 17.79 -11.95
N LEU A 888 11.44 17.48 -11.58
CA LEU A 888 11.19 16.58 -10.45
C LEU A 888 11.74 15.17 -10.75
N ASP A 889 12.73 14.74 -9.96
CA ASP A 889 13.38 13.43 -10.10
C ASP A 889 12.34 12.29 -10.05
N THR A 890 12.58 11.25 -10.85
CA THR A 890 11.87 9.96 -10.82
C THR A 890 11.76 9.36 -9.41
N ALA A 891 12.80 9.52 -8.57
CA ALA A 891 12.78 9.04 -7.19
C ALA A 891 11.84 9.85 -6.28
N LEU A 892 11.55 11.11 -6.61
CA LEU A 892 10.54 11.94 -5.95
C LEU A 892 9.14 11.62 -6.47
N ARG A 893 8.99 11.42 -7.79
CA ARG A 893 7.70 11.07 -8.39
C ARG A 893 7.07 9.81 -7.81
N ARG A 894 7.86 8.82 -7.37
CA ARG A 894 7.32 7.60 -6.72
C ARG A 894 6.83 7.82 -5.27
N ARG A 895 7.16 8.97 -4.65
CA ARG A 895 6.89 9.27 -3.23
C ARG A 895 5.67 10.16 -3.02
N PHE A 896 5.22 10.81 -4.10
CA PHE A 896 4.06 11.69 -4.12
C PHE A 896 2.97 11.13 -5.04
N SER A 897 1.72 11.34 -4.66
CA SER A 897 0.57 11.17 -5.54
C SER A 897 0.35 12.46 -6.33
N PHE A 898 0.17 12.36 -7.65
CA PHE A 898 0.00 13.52 -8.52
C PHE A 898 -1.47 13.69 -8.89
N VAL A 899 -2.02 14.86 -8.59
CA VAL A 899 -3.39 15.23 -8.93
C VAL A 899 -3.34 16.38 -9.92
N GLU A 900 -3.80 16.13 -11.13
CA GLU A 900 -3.84 17.13 -12.19
C GLU A 900 -4.96 18.14 -11.95
N MET A 901 -4.65 19.42 -12.12
CA MET A 901 -5.55 20.55 -12.06
C MET A 901 -5.58 21.24 -13.43
N PRO A 902 -6.36 20.70 -14.39
CA PRO A 902 -6.45 21.27 -15.73
C PRO A 902 -7.23 22.58 -15.74
N SER A 903 -7.17 23.31 -16.85
CA SER A 903 -8.07 24.44 -17.06
C SER A 903 -9.51 23.94 -17.24
N LYS A 904 -10.47 24.64 -16.63
CA LYS A 904 -11.89 24.27 -16.57
C LYS A 904 -12.75 25.47 -17.01
N PRO A 905 -12.90 25.69 -18.33
CA PRO A 905 -13.69 26.80 -18.86
C PRO A 905 -15.13 26.82 -18.34
N GLU A 906 -15.68 25.67 -17.96
CA GLU A 906 -17.01 25.53 -17.37
C GLU A 906 -17.22 26.30 -16.05
N LEU A 907 -16.13 26.64 -15.34
CA LEU A 907 -16.18 27.43 -14.11
C LEU A 907 -16.29 28.94 -14.35
N ILE A 908 -16.16 29.39 -15.61
CA ILE A 908 -16.27 30.81 -15.96
C ILE A 908 -17.75 31.16 -16.05
N GLU A 909 -18.18 32.17 -15.31
CA GLU A 909 -19.50 32.77 -15.41
C GLU A 909 -19.54 33.70 -16.64
N GLN A 910 -20.63 33.61 -17.42
CA GLN A 910 -20.80 34.44 -18.61
C GLN A 910 -21.52 35.73 -18.21
N PRO A 911 -20.91 36.92 -18.38
CA PRO A 911 -21.55 38.19 -18.06
C PRO A 911 -22.78 38.44 -18.95
N GLU A 912 -23.85 38.97 -18.37
CA GLU A 912 -25.03 39.39 -19.15
C GLU A 912 -24.66 40.52 -20.13
N GLY A 913 -25.04 40.37 -21.39
CA GLY A 913 -24.80 41.38 -22.44
C GLY A 913 -23.44 41.33 -23.12
N LEU A 914 -22.47 40.54 -22.64
CA LEU A 914 -21.19 40.37 -23.32
C LEU A 914 -21.35 39.44 -24.54
N LEU A 915 -21.08 39.96 -25.74
CA LEU A 915 -21.21 39.22 -27.01
C LEU A 915 -20.19 38.08 -27.19
N VAL A 916 -19.08 38.13 -26.44
CA VAL A 916 -17.99 37.16 -26.53
C VAL A 916 -18.24 36.02 -25.56
N ASP A 917 -18.30 34.78 -26.06
CA ASP A 917 -18.42 33.56 -25.26
C ASP A 917 -17.06 33.22 -24.65
N LEU A 918 -16.90 33.52 -23.36
CA LEU A 918 -15.64 33.36 -22.64
C LEU A 918 -15.21 31.89 -22.53
N ARG A 919 -16.18 30.97 -22.45
CA ARG A 919 -15.91 29.53 -22.34
C ARG A 919 -15.34 29.00 -23.64
N ARG A 920 -16.01 29.28 -24.77
CA ARG A 920 -15.54 28.91 -26.11
C ARG A 920 -14.20 29.55 -26.43
N LEU A 921 -14.04 30.83 -26.08
CA LEU A 921 -12.80 31.56 -26.26
C LEU A 921 -11.61 30.83 -25.60
N LEU A 922 -11.73 30.51 -24.31
CA LEU A 922 -10.67 29.81 -23.58
C LEU A 922 -10.45 28.39 -24.10
N THR A 923 -11.52 27.63 -24.39
CA THR A 923 -11.41 26.29 -24.95
C THR A 923 -10.64 26.28 -26.28
N THR A 924 -10.96 27.22 -27.18
CA THR A 924 -10.30 27.31 -28.49
C THR A 924 -8.85 27.74 -28.37
N MET A 925 -8.53 28.73 -27.52
CA MET A 925 -7.14 29.12 -27.27
C MET A 925 -6.33 27.94 -26.72
N ASN A 926 -6.84 27.23 -25.72
CA ASN A 926 -6.14 26.10 -25.11
C ASN A 926 -5.94 24.93 -26.09
N ALA A 927 -6.93 24.64 -26.94
CA ALA A 927 -6.77 23.62 -27.99
C ALA A 927 -5.66 23.97 -28.99
N ARG A 928 -5.51 25.25 -29.35
CA ARG A 928 -4.44 25.73 -30.24
C ARG A 928 -3.08 25.72 -29.55
N ILE A 929 -3.02 26.15 -28.28
CA ILE A 929 -1.78 26.12 -27.48
C ILE A 929 -1.29 24.67 -27.33
N GLU A 930 -2.17 23.72 -27.06
CA GLU A 930 -1.82 22.30 -26.92
C GLU A 930 -1.24 21.70 -28.21
N GLN A 931 -1.73 22.13 -29.38
CA GLN A 931 -1.18 21.70 -30.66
C GLN A 931 0.19 22.32 -30.97
N LEU A 932 0.44 23.55 -30.51
CA LEU A 932 1.68 24.28 -30.77
C LEU A 932 2.78 24.00 -29.73
N LEU A 933 2.38 23.62 -28.51
CA LEU A 933 3.25 23.32 -27.37
C LEU A 933 2.83 21.98 -26.76
N ASP A 934 2.02 22.04 -25.69
CA ASP A 934 1.49 20.88 -24.96
C ASP A 934 0.35 21.34 -24.02
N LYS A 935 -0.25 20.39 -23.30
CA LYS A 935 -1.33 20.65 -22.34
C LYS A 935 -0.90 21.41 -21.08
N ASP A 936 0.38 21.38 -20.72
CA ASP A 936 0.91 22.01 -19.51
C ASP A 936 1.00 23.54 -19.65
N HIS A 937 0.95 24.05 -20.88
CA HIS A 937 0.87 25.47 -21.23
C HIS A 937 -0.57 25.98 -21.43
N HIS A 938 -1.62 25.22 -21.07
CA HIS A 938 -2.98 25.76 -21.13
C HIS A 938 -3.13 27.03 -20.26
N ILE A 939 -3.92 27.98 -20.73
CA ILE A 939 -4.31 29.15 -19.94
C ILE A 939 -5.39 28.73 -18.94
N GLY A 940 -5.18 29.07 -17.68
CA GLY A 940 -6.10 28.79 -16.59
C GLY A 940 -7.40 29.63 -16.64
N HIS A 941 -8.48 29.07 -16.12
CA HIS A 941 -9.79 29.72 -16.07
C HIS A 941 -9.84 30.92 -15.10
N SER A 942 -8.98 30.95 -14.07
CA SER A 942 -8.96 32.06 -13.09
C SER A 942 -8.65 33.43 -13.69
N TYR A 943 -7.99 33.49 -14.85
CA TYR A 943 -7.75 34.73 -15.58
C TYR A 943 -9.05 35.42 -16.01
N PHE A 944 -10.13 34.65 -16.22
CA PHE A 944 -11.40 35.11 -16.78
C PHE A 944 -12.53 35.18 -15.75
N MET A 945 -12.37 34.58 -14.57
CA MET A 945 -13.45 34.52 -13.56
C MET A 945 -13.90 35.90 -13.07
N GLY A 946 -12.99 36.87 -12.95
CA GLY A 946 -13.31 38.23 -12.49
C GLY A 946 -14.05 39.11 -13.51
N ILE A 947 -14.25 38.65 -14.76
CA ILE A 947 -14.89 39.44 -15.82
C ILE A 947 -16.40 39.59 -15.55
N ALA A 948 -17.04 38.57 -14.99
CA ALA A 948 -18.48 38.58 -14.69
C ALA A 948 -18.85 39.54 -13.56
N GLU A 949 -17.94 39.79 -12.63
CA GLU A 949 -18.14 40.67 -11.47
C GLU A 949 -17.73 42.13 -11.74
N ALA A 950 -17.13 42.42 -12.91
CA ALA A 950 -16.65 43.75 -13.25
C ALA A 950 -17.80 44.70 -13.62
N GLU A 951 -17.67 45.98 -13.26
CA GLU A 951 -18.63 47.03 -13.64
C GLU A 951 -18.75 47.16 -15.18
N ASP A 952 -17.64 46.97 -15.90
CA ASP A 952 -17.58 46.93 -17.35
C ASP A 952 -16.86 45.64 -17.83
N PRO A 953 -17.62 44.57 -18.13
CA PRO A 953 -17.07 43.30 -18.59
C PRO A 953 -16.30 43.38 -19.92
N GLU A 954 -16.64 44.33 -20.81
CA GLU A 954 -15.92 44.51 -22.08
C GLU A 954 -14.54 45.11 -21.81
N ALA A 955 -14.47 46.19 -21.03
CA ALA A 955 -13.21 46.81 -20.67
C ALA A 955 -12.33 45.83 -19.88
N GLU A 956 -12.92 45.05 -18.98
CA GLU A 956 -12.19 44.04 -18.19
C GLU A 956 -11.65 42.92 -19.08
N LEU A 957 -12.43 42.42 -20.06
CA LEU A 957 -11.93 41.42 -21.03
C LEU A 957 -10.70 41.95 -21.79
N LYS A 958 -10.76 43.19 -22.30
CA LYS A 958 -9.62 43.80 -23.01
C LYS A 958 -8.41 43.94 -22.10
N ARG A 959 -8.62 44.35 -20.85
CA ARG A 959 -7.58 44.48 -19.83
C ARG A 959 -6.94 43.13 -19.48
N VAL A 960 -7.74 42.07 -19.32
CA VAL A 960 -7.26 40.70 -19.09
C VAL A 960 -6.39 40.23 -20.26
N PHE A 961 -6.80 40.51 -21.50
CA PHE A 961 -5.99 40.15 -22.65
C PHE A 961 -4.67 40.92 -22.71
N LYS A 962 -4.71 42.25 -22.55
CA LYS A 962 -3.53 43.12 -22.60
C LYS A 962 -2.50 42.80 -21.52
N ASN A 963 -2.96 42.61 -20.28
CA ASN A 963 -2.07 42.55 -19.12
C ASN A 963 -1.75 41.13 -18.65
N LYS A 964 -2.51 40.12 -19.08
CA LYS A 964 -2.34 38.74 -18.59
C LYS A 964 -2.19 37.72 -19.72
N VAL A 965 -3.14 37.65 -20.64
CA VAL A 965 -3.14 36.61 -21.69
C VAL A 965 -2.03 36.83 -22.71
N LEU A 966 -1.92 38.05 -23.24
CA LEU A 966 -0.97 38.35 -24.31
C LEU A 966 0.49 38.25 -23.81
N PRO A 967 0.88 38.84 -22.66
CA PRO A 967 2.23 38.66 -22.12
C PRO A 967 2.59 37.20 -21.87
N LEU A 968 1.63 36.39 -21.39
CA LEU A 968 1.83 34.95 -21.18
C LEU A 968 2.06 34.20 -22.51
N LEU A 969 1.32 34.54 -23.56
CA LEU A 969 1.53 33.98 -24.89
C LEU A 969 2.87 34.42 -25.50
N GLU A 970 3.28 35.67 -25.28
CA GLU A 970 4.61 36.16 -25.71
C GLU A 970 5.74 35.42 -24.99
N GLU A 971 5.56 35.05 -23.71
CA GLU A 971 6.50 34.22 -22.97
C GLU A 971 6.53 32.78 -23.52
N TYR A 972 5.36 32.17 -23.75
CA TYR A 972 5.26 30.81 -24.31
C TYR A 972 5.88 30.70 -25.70
N PHE A 973 5.68 31.73 -26.53
CA PHE A 973 6.16 31.82 -27.90
C PHE A 973 7.23 32.89 -28.05
N TYR A 974 8.25 32.86 -27.18
CA TYR A 974 9.33 33.85 -27.16
C TYR A 974 9.96 34.08 -28.54
N GLY A 975 9.82 35.31 -29.05
CA GLY A 975 10.34 35.73 -30.37
C GLY A 975 9.53 35.25 -31.58
N ASP A 976 8.37 34.63 -31.39
CA ASP A 976 7.55 34.03 -32.45
C ASP A 976 6.10 34.55 -32.43
N ALA A 977 5.94 35.81 -32.88
CA ALA A 977 4.63 36.45 -32.98
C ALA A 977 3.66 35.74 -33.95
N VAL A 978 4.18 34.92 -34.88
CA VAL A 978 3.34 34.13 -35.80
C VAL A 978 2.56 33.09 -35.01
N LYS A 979 3.19 32.40 -34.07
CA LYS A 979 2.49 31.43 -33.20
C LYS A 979 1.47 32.10 -32.28
N VAL A 980 1.77 33.29 -31.77
CA VAL A 980 0.77 34.12 -31.05
C VAL A 980 -0.43 34.38 -31.97
N GLY A 981 -0.19 34.73 -33.24
CA GLY A 981 -1.22 34.92 -34.26
C GLY A 981 -1.97 33.62 -34.63
N MET A 982 -1.33 32.46 -34.57
CA MET A 982 -2.00 31.17 -34.76
C MET A 982 -2.99 30.87 -33.63
N VAL A 983 -2.71 31.34 -32.40
CA VAL A 983 -3.61 31.19 -31.25
C VAL A 983 -4.74 32.22 -31.30
N LEU A 984 -4.42 33.51 -31.48
CA LEU A 984 -5.36 34.63 -31.35
C LEU A 984 -5.99 35.11 -32.66
N GLY A 985 -5.44 34.70 -33.80
CA GLY A 985 -5.93 35.10 -35.12
C GLY A 985 -5.40 36.46 -35.62
N LYS A 986 -5.78 36.77 -36.86
CA LYS A 986 -5.26 37.91 -37.66
C LYS A 986 -5.61 39.29 -37.10
N ALA A 987 -6.64 39.40 -36.26
CA ALA A 987 -7.03 40.67 -35.66
C ALA A 987 -6.02 41.11 -34.59
N PHE A 988 -5.47 40.16 -33.84
CA PHE A 988 -4.43 40.39 -32.84
C PHE A 988 -3.05 40.49 -33.49
N VAL A 989 -2.76 39.62 -34.48
CA VAL A 989 -1.50 39.63 -35.22
C VAL A 989 -1.78 39.75 -36.71
N PRO A 990 -1.88 40.98 -37.25
CA PRO A 990 -2.08 41.20 -38.67
C PRO A 990 -0.94 40.59 -39.50
N GLN A 991 -1.29 40.17 -40.72
CA GLN A 991 -0.30 39.73 -41.70
C GLN A 991 0.68 40.88 -42.01
N PRO A 992 1.98 40.60 -42.13
CA PRO A 992 2.98 41.63 -42.35
C PRO A 992 2.75 42.27 -43.71
N GLU A 993 2.49 43.58 -43.72
CA GLU A 993 2.44 44.33 -44.97
C GLU A 993 3.82 44.31 -45.63
N LYS A 994 3.87 44.07 -46.94
CA LYS A 994 5.08 44.32 -47.74
C LYS A 994 5.35 45.83 -47.78
N LYS A 995 5.98 46.38 -46.75
CA LYS A 995 6.46 47.76 -46.79
C LYS A 995 7.55 47.88 -47.86
N LYS A 996 7.44 48.89 -48.73
CA LYS A 996 8.59 49.36 -49.52
C LYS A 996 9.68 49.78 -48.53
N GLY A 997 10.90 49.32 -48.81
CA GLY A 997 12.00 49.17 -47.86
C GLY A 997 12.18 50.32 -46.86
N THR A 998 12.30 49.95 -45.58
CA THR A 998 12.84 50.84 -44.55
C THR A 998 14.27 51.22 -44.95
N PRO A 999 14.61 52.51 -45.08
CA PRO A 999 15.98 52.90 -45.41
C PRO A 999 16.93 52.47 -44.28
N PHE A 1000 17.94 51.67 -44.62
CA PHE A 1000 19.05 51.32 -43.73
C PHE A 1000 20.12 52.42 -43.76
N ALA A 1001 21.03 52.42 -42.79
CA ALA A 1001 22.12 53.41 -42.71
C ALA A 1001 22.98 53.43 -43.99
N GLU A 1002 23.48 54.61 -44.36
CA GLU A 1002 24.35 54.79 -45.54
C GLU A 1002 25.64 53.96 -45.42
N GLY A 1003 26.10 53.39 -46.54
CA GLY A 1003 27.33 52.56 -46.60
C GLY A 1003 27.12 51.05 -46.63
N TYR A 1004 25.88 50.57 -46.48
CA TYR A 1004 25.52 49.15 -46.54
C TYR A 1004 24.72 48.82 -47.81
N ARG A 1005 25.09 47.76 -48.54
CA ARG A 1005 24.38 47.31 -49.75
C ARG A 1005 23.03 46.68 -49.38
N SER A 1006 21.94 47.37 -49.66
CA SER A 1006 20.58 46.90 -49.38
C SER A 1006 20.13 45.68 -50.22
N GLU A 1007 20.83 45.39 -51.32
CA GLU A 1007 20.49 44.32 -52.27
C GLU A 1007 20.93 42.92 -51.80
N GLU A 1008 21.75 42.82 -50.74
CA GLU A 1008 22.28 41.55 -50.21
C GLU A 1008 21.58 41.09 -48.91
N VAL A 1009 20.56 41.80 -48.44
CA VAL A 1009 19.88 41.53 -47.16
C VAL A 1009 18.46 41.00 -47.39
N GLU A 1010 18.24 39.70 -47.16
CA GLU A 1010 16.89 39.15 -47.07
C GLU A 1010 16.15 39.77 -45.88
N THR A 1011 15.18 40.65 -46.15
CA THR A 1011 14.38 41.28 -45.10
C THR A 1011 13.40 40.27 -44.50
N LYS A 1012 13.49 40.04 -43.18
CA LYS A 1012 12.53 39.19 -42.46
C LYS A 1012 11.16 39.89 -42.37
N PRO A 1013 10.04 39.16 -42.51
CA PRO A 1013 8.71 39.70 -42.24
C PRO A 1013 8.60 40.14 -40.77
N ILE A 1014 8.20 41.39 -40.54
CA ILE A 1014 8.01 41.95 -39.19
C ILE A 1014 6.53 41.86 -38.84
N TYR A 1015 6.19 40.98 -37.92
CA TYR A 1015 4.86 40.88 -37.33
C TYR A 1015 4.73 41.91 -36.20
N ARG A 1016 3.55 42.51 -36.08
CA ARG A 1016 3.20 43.41 -34.98
C ARG A 1016 1.96 42.85 -34.29
N ILE A 1017 1.91 43.04 -32.98
CA ILE A 1017 0.77 42.64 -32.17
C ILE A 1017 -0.03 43.91 -31.88
N ASN A 1018 -1.33 43.89 -32.18
CA ASN A 1018 -2.24 44.99 -31.91
C ASN A 1018 -2.57 45.06 -30.42
N ASP A 1019 -2.75 46.27 -29.88
CA ASP A 1019 -3.16 46.46 -28.49
C ASP A 1019 -4.61 45.95 -28.31
N PRO A 1020 -4.87 44.97 -27.42
CA PRO A 1020 -6.21 44.44 -27.18
C PRO A 1020 -7.25 45.50 -26.80
N GLU A 1021 -6.86 46.64 -26.23
CA GLU A 1021 -7.77 47.76 -25.92
C GLU A 1021 -8.35 48.43 -27.17
N THR A 1022 -7.65 48.34 -28.30
CA THR A 1022 -8.07 48.94 -29.59
C THR A 1022 -8.96 48.03 -30.43
N LEU A 1023 -9.11 46.76 -30.04
CA LEU A 1023 -9.89 45.76 -30.77
C LEU A 1023 -11.38 45.80 -30.40
N SER A 1024 -12.23 45.43 -31.36
CA SER A 1024 -13.68 45.31 -31.16
C SER A 1024 -14.04 43.95 -30.57
N LEU A 1025 -15.20 43.81 -29.90
CA LEU A 1025 -15.67 42.51 -29.41
C LEU A 1025 -15.81 41.45 -30.51
N ALA A 1026 -16.09 41.87 -31.74
CA ALA A 1026 -16.13 40.96 -32.89
C ALA A 1026 -14.75 40.34 -33.20
N ASP A 1027 -13.67 41.08 -32.96
CA ASP A 1027 -12.30 40.59 -33.11
C ASP A 1027 -11.97 39.50 -32.08
N PHE A 1028 -12.42 39.65 -30.83
CA PHE A 1028 -12.31 38.61 -29.80
C PHE A 1028 -13.16 37.39 -30.16
N ALA A 1029 -14.40 37.60 -30.62
CA ALA A 1029 -15.28 36.51 -31.06
C ALA A 1029 -14.68 35.73 -32.25
N SER A 1030 -13.91 36.40 -33.12
CA SER A 1030 -13.24 35.76 -34.26
C SER A 1030 -12.22 34.69 -33.88
N ILE A 1031 -11.78 34.66 -32.61
CA ILE A 1031 -10.87 33.61 -32.11
C ILE A 1031 -11.52 32.23 -32.22
N TYR A 1032 -12.82 32.09 -31.94
CA TYR A 1032 -13.54 30.82 -31.94
C TYR A 1032 -14.63 30.71 -33.01
N ALA A 1033 -14.72 31.70 -33.89
CA ALA A 1033 -15.71 31.77 -34.98
C ALA A 1033 -15.45 30.76 -36.10
#